data_AF-A0A4U0XYF2-F1
#
_entry.id   AF-A0A4U0XYF2-F1
#
_cell.length_a   1.000
_cell.length_b   1.000
_cell.length_c   1.000
_cell.angle_alpha   90.00
_cell.angle_beta   90.00
_cell.angle_gamma   90.00
#
_symmetry.space_group_name_H-M   'P 1'
#
loop_
_entity.id
_entity.type
_entity.pdbx_description
1 polymer ?
#
loop_
_entity_poly.entity_id
_entity_poly.type
_entity_poly.pdbx_seq_one_letter_code
_entity_poly.pdbx_strand_id
1 'polypeptide(L)'
;MDVVRTLIAFAVSDRLKALDPPKWPSYSHFRDNHAPSADYLVQLMKPYCVPYSGDERSIFKLSYKQRKKFEQAESKHDEQVENDCKSLKIIQPEWLRLFQNMELSLHIHQVQRVLDDIRTKKEFELPNNRVSSKATLFTRDTGFSITLQSLLCQNGPKSSSKDSPVAMKRGMKCIDAKENESPRREDVCIPTRSSLAKSVISCVSREIRELETIVRNITDSESTVRQRYGRDMMQSLKSLRQLKRIPRQDEDPVSMAKLSKEIYGARTDLRERFEQLRMALEKDDLRSKWSKGGVFGNHMKETLIVYAVSITTLQRLLRIEDAELKGNKQSLHDEQHNLGHLNWQPLECPDWLLLEIDANILIRPDQIDVARATISPESGFNSVLQMNMGQGKTSVIMPMVATVLADSKKLLRIVVPKPLLSQTSQLLQNRLGSLLGRSVKHVPFSRKTSTSSSTTQAFLSIHKDTIASSGVIVALPEHLMSFSLSGVQRLSDARIQEATQMIKVQNWMRRICRDVLDESDFTLAVRTQLIYPSGSQTTVDGHPHRWETVETLLRMVKGHIWILQQMFPKSIEVVDRASAQSAFPMVFFLGKDVEDALILRLVGDIIKGQTSILPTREYTNSDRLTIKKFISEVRVQPAVAEGIQKLFADKPAAKQKVYLLRGLLVHRILLLALKKRWNVQYGLHPGRDSIAVPYHAKGVPSDQAESGHPDVAILFTCLSFYFGGLSLSQLRQTLENVVKSDDPSSEYDRWTQDAQYLPSSLREWSVINVRDDIQLLEIWGHVRYTVVVVDYFLNKFVFPKHAK
;
A
#
# COMPACT_ATOMS: atom_id res chain seq x y z
N MET A 1 -33.29 18.68 10.66
CA MET A 1 -33.35 20.16 10.61
C MET A 1 -33.97 20.74 11.88
N ASP A 2 -35.06 20.16 12.39
CA ASP A 2 -35.75 20.74 13.55
C ASP A 2 -34.97 20.61 14.86
N VAL A 3 -34.27 19.49 15.12
CA VAL A 3 -33.45 19.33 16.35
C VAL A 3 -32.34 20.41 16.45
N VAL A 4 -31.64 20.68 15.36
CA VAL A 4 -30.58 21.71 15.32
C VAL A 4 -31.16 23.10 15.54
N ARG A 5 -32.34 23.39 14.95
CA ARG A 5 -33.04 24.67 15.17
C ARG A 5 -33.52 24.81 16.61
N THR A 6 -34.02 23.74 17.21
CA THR A 6 -34.43 23.72 18.63
C THR A 6 -33.22 23.95 19.54
N LEU A 7 -32.08 23.32 19.27
CA LEU A 7 -30.84 23.54 20.03
C LEU A 7 -30.33 24.99 19.90
N ILE A 8 -30.38 25.56 18.69
CA ILE A 8 -30.05 26.97 18.47
C ILE A 8 -31.05 27.89 19.20
N ALA A 9 -32.34 27.56 19.19
CA ALA A 9 -33.37 28.32 19.90
C ALA A 9 -33.12 28.31 21.42
N PHE A 10 -32.73 27.18 22.01
CA PHE A 10 -32.30 27.10 23.41
C PHE A 10 -31.04 27.90 23.70
N ALA A 11 -30.11 28.00 22.75
CA ALA A 11 -28.88 28.79 22.90
C ALA A 11 -29.13 30.31 22.80
N VAL A 12 -30.14 30.73 22.03
CA VAL A 12 -30.35 32.14 21.66
C VAL A 12 -31.54 32.79 22.37
N SER A 13 -32.60 32.04 22.71
CA SER A 13 -33.82 32.60 23.31
C SER A 13 -33.75 32.63 24.84
N ASP A 14 -33.76 33.83 25.42
CA ASP A 14 -33.81 34.00 26.87
C ASP A 14 -35.13 33.52 27.49
N ARG A 15 -36.23 33.50 26.70
CA ARG A 15 -37.52 32.93 27.12
C ARG A 15 -37.45 31.41 27.30
N LEU A 16 -36.67 30.69 26.49
CA LEU A 16 -36.46 29.24 26.64
C LEU A 16 -35.52 28.93 27.79
N LYS A 17 -34.53 29.79 28.05
CA LYS A 17 -33.59 29.66 29.19
C LYS A 17 -34.23 29.96 30.54
N ALA A 18 -35.31 30.73 30.55
CA ALA A 18 -36.07 31.07 31.76
C ALA A 18 -37.10 30.00 32.16
N LEU A 19 -37.28 28.95 31.35
CA LEU A 19 -38.14 27.82 31.72
C LEU A 19 -37.44 26.94 32.76
N ASP A 20 -38.16 26.59 33.83
CA ASP A 20 -37.63 25.66 34.83
C ASP A 20 -37.37 24.29 34.18
N PRO A 21 -36.18 23.70 34.39
CA PRO A 21 -35.86 22.39 33.83
C PRO A 21 -36.78 21.30 34.44
N PRO A 22 -36.92 20.15 33.76
CA PRO A 22 -37.68 19.04 34.29
C PRO A 22 -37.16 18.65 35.69
N LYS A 23 -38.07 18.56 36.67
CA LYS A 23 -37.72 18.40 38.09
C LYS A 23 -37.06 17.06 38.44
N TRP A 24 -37.18 16.05 37.58
CA TRP A 24 -36.76 14.68 37.87
C TRP A 24 -35.56 14.25 37.01
N PRO A 25 -34.60 13.50 37.55
CA PRO A 25 -33.36 13.15 36.85
C PRO A 25 -33.55 12.10 35.75
N SER A 26 -34.65 11.36 35.74
CA SER A 26 -34.93 10.31 34.75
C SER A 26 -36.43 10.08 34.57
N TYR A 27 -36.86 9.76 33.35
CA TYR A 27 -38.23 9.44 32.99
C TYR A 27 -38.28 8.08 32.29
N SER A 28 -39.19 7.19 32.69
CA SER A 28 -39.29 5.84 32.13
C SER A 28 -40.64 5.60 31.45
N HIS A 29 -40.61 4.95 30.29
CA HIS A 29 -41.78 4.64 29.45
C HIS A 29 -42.67 5.86 29.17
N PHE A 30 -42.05 6.97 28.79
CA PHE A 30 -42.74 8.22 28.47
C PHE A 30 -43.65 8.06 27.25
N ARG A 31 -44.88 8.56 27.36
CA ARG A 31 -45.85 8.71 26.28
C ARG A 31 -46.46 10.10 26.39
N ASP A 32 -46.50 10.82 25.28
CA ASP A 32 -46.99 12.19 25.25
C ASP A 32 -48.48 12.23 25.65
N ASN A 33 -48.85 13.18 26.52
CA ASN A 33 -50.19 13.36 27.10
C ASN A 33 -50.75 12.16 27.90
N HIS A 34 -49.89 11.29 28.44
CA HIS A 34 -50.33 10.16 29.25
C HIS A 34 -50.54 10.56 30.72
N ALA A 35 -51.77 10.95 31.06
CA ALA A 35 -52.18 11.28 32.43
C ALA A 35 -52.69 10.03 33.19
N PRO A 36 -52.53 9.98 34.53
CA PRO A 36 -53.14 8.93 35.33
C PRO A 36 -54.68 9.06 35.29
N SER A 37 -55.37 8.12 34.64
CA SER A 37 -56.83 8.02 34.67
C SER A 37 -57.29 7.06 35.77
N ALA A 38 -58.44 7.34 36.39
CA ALA A 38 -59.02 6.50 37.42
C ALA A 38 -59.22 5.05 36.92
N ASP A 39 -59.72 4.88 35.69
CA ASP A 39 -59.96 3.57 35.09
C ASP A 39 -58.67 2.75 34.89
N TYR A 40 -57.56 3.41 34.52
CA TYR A 40 -56.27 2.75 34.33
C TYR A 40 -55.69 2.26 35.65
N LEU A 41 -55.85 3.05 36.71
CA LEU A 41 -55.38 2.68 38.05
C LEU A 41 -56.21 1.55 38.64
N VAL A 42 -57.53 1.57 38.41
CA VAL A 42 -58.42 0.45 38.78
C VAL A 42 -58.02 -0.83 38.04
N GLN A 43 -57.64 -0.76 36.76
CA GLN A 43 -57.12 -1.92 36.02
C GLN A 43 -55.80 -2.44 36.58
N LEU A 44 -54.90 -1.56 37.01
CA LEU A 44 -53.63 -1.93 37.67
C LEU A 44 -53.85 -2.62 39.02
N MET A 45 -54.95 -2.34 39.71
CA MET A 45 -55.30 -2.95 41.00
C MET A 45 -55.93 -4.33 40.87
N LYS A 46 -56.66 -4.61 39.78
CA LYS A 46 -57.39 -5.88 39.55
C LYS A 46 -56.60 -7.17 39.83
N PRO A 47 -55.31 -7.31 39.48
CA PRO A 47 -54.54 -8.53 39.73
C PRO A 47 -54.22 -8.78 41.20
N TYR A 48 -54.27 -7.73 42.02
CA TYR A 48 -53.95 -7.78 43.46
C TYR A 48 -55.19 -7.93 44.34
N CYS A 49 -56.39 -7.83 43.75
CA CYS A 49 -57.64 -8.13 44.42
C CYS A 49 -57.79 -9.65 44.58
N VAL A 50 -58.00 -10.12 45.81
CA VAL A 50 -58.25 -11.55 46.06
C VAL A 50 -59.65 -11.90 45.56
N PRO A 51 -59.79 -12.77 44.54
CA PRO A 51 -61.10 -13.18 44.06
C PRO A 51 -61.86 -13.93 45.16
N TYR A 52 -63.16 -13.66 45.29
CA TYR A 52 -64.02 -14.34 46.26
C TYR A 52 -64.07 -15.85 45.95
N SER A 53 -63.37 -16.65 46.75
CA SER A 53 -63.25 -18.11 46.55
C SER A 53 -64.43 -18.90 47.14
N GLY A 54 -65.41 -18.22 47.72
CA GLY A 54 -66.53 -18.82 48.46
C GLY A 54 -67.78 -19.07 47.62
N ASP A 55 -67.67 -19.15 46.30
CA ASP A 55 -68.83 -19.26 45.42
C ASP A 55 -69.08 -20.69 44.91
N GLU A 56 -69.80 -21.50 45.71
CA GLU A 56 -70.28 -22.82 45.30
C GLU A 56 -71.61 -22.77 44.52
N ARG A 57 -72.09 -21.59 44.09
CA ARG A 57 -73.37 -21.45 43.36
C ARG A 57 -73.38 -22.21 42.02
N SER A 58 -72.21 -22.57 41.49
CA SER A 58 -72.04 -23.34 40.25
C SER A 58 -72.17 -24.87 40.43
N ILE A 59 -72.13 -25.38 41.68
CA ILE A 59 -71.98 -26.81 41.96
C ILE A 59 -73.28 -27.46 42.48
N PHE A 60 -74.19 -26.70 43.12
CA PHE A 60 -75.45 -27.26 43.67
C PHE A 60 -76.69 -26.34 43.49
N LYS A 61 -77.89 -26.94 43.38
CA LYS A 61 -79.19 -26.22 43.44
C LYS A 61 -79.46 -25.76 44.88
N LEU A 62 -79.12 -24.50 45.18
CA LEU A 62 -79.25 -23.89 46.51
C LEU A 62 -80.65 -23.30 46.78
N SER A 63 -81.06 -23.28 48.06
CA SER A 63 -82.29 -22.62 48.53
C SER A 63 -82.19 -21.09 48.45
N TYR A 64 -83.31 -20.38 48.22
CA TYR A 64 -83.36 -18.91 48.15
C TYR A 64 -82.72 -18.21 49.37
N LYS A 65 -82.91 -18.77 50.58
CA LYS A 65 -82.28 -18.24 51.81
C LYS A 65 -80.75 -18.38 51.80
N GLN A 66 -80.21 -19.44 51.20
CA GLN A 66 -78.77 -19.66 51.09
C GLN A 66 -78.15 -18.76 50.02
N ARG A 67 -78.84 -18.58 48.89
CA ARG A 67 -78.43 -17.65 47.81
C ARG A 67 -78.25 -16.22 48.33
N LYS A 68 -79.25 -15.70 49.05
CA LYS A 68 -79.19 -14.35 49.64
C LYS A 68 -78.07 -14.21 50.68
N LYS A 69 -77.72 -15.29 51.39
CA LYS A 69 -76.62 -15.32 52.36
C LYS A 69 -75.24 -15.29 51.66
N PHE A 70 -75.08 -15.99 50.54
CA PHE A 70 -73.87 -15.93 49.74
C PHE A 70 -73.71 -14.58 49.04
N GLU A 71 -74.79 -13.99 48.52
CA GLU A 71 -74.76 -12.63 47.96
C GLU A 71 -74.39 -11.57 49.01
N GLN A 72 -74.88 -11.71 50.25
CA GLN A 72 -74.46 -10.84 51.36
C GLN A 72 -73.01 -11.06 51.79
N ALA A 73 -72.50 -12.29 51.70
CA ALA A 73 -71.11 -12.61 52.02
C ALA A 73 -70.15 -12.11 50.93
N GLU A 74 -70.52 -12.24 49.66
CA GLU A 74 -69.84 -11.67 48.50
C GLU A 74 -69.81 -10.15 48.58
N SER A 75 -70.95 -9.50 48.82
CA SER A 75 -71.01 -8.04 48.98
C SER A 75 -70.17 -7.52 50.16
N LYS A 76 -70.08 -8.27 51.26
CA LYS A 76 -69.20 -7.92 52.39
C LYS A 76 -67.72 -8.17 52.09
N HIS A 77 -67.41 -9.21 51.32
CA HIS A 77 -66.05 -9.48 50.85
C HIS A 77 -65.59 -8.38 49.88
N ASP A 78 -66.47 -7.92 49.00
CA ASP A 78 -66.19 -6.83 48.08
C ASP A 78 -65.98 -5.51 48.84
N GLU A 79 -66.78 -5.20 49.87
CA GLU A 79 -66.55 -4.06 50.77
C GLU A 79 -65.21 -4.17 51.53
N GLN A 80 -64.81 -5.39 51.92
CA GLN A 80 -63.55 -5.66 52.60
C GLN A 80 -62.36 -5.49 51.65
N VAL A 81 -62.43 -6.01 50.42
CA VAL A 81 -61.42 -5.86 49.37
C VAL A 81 -61.28 -4.39 48.96
N GLU A 82 -62.38 -3.64 48.90
CA GLU A 82 -62.36 -2.19 48.64
C GLU A 82 -61.68 -1.42 49.79
N ASN A 83 -61.85 -1.85 51.04
CA ASN A 83 -61.13 -1.28 52.19
C ASN A 83 -59.64 -1.68 52.22
N ASP A 84 -59.28 -2.92 51.85
CA ASP A 84 -57.90 -3.38 51.78
C ASP A 84 -57.14 -2.72 50.62
N CYS A 85 -57.83 -2.44 49.51
CA CYS A 85 -57.32 -1.69 48.36
C CYS A 85 -56.98 -0.22 48.68
N LYS A 86 -57.43 0.33 49.82
CA LYS A 86 -56.97 1.66 50.31
C LYS A 86 -55.50 1.66 50.74
N SER A 87 -54.81 0.51 50.75
CA SER A 87 -53.37 0.43 50.94
C SER A 87 -52.60 0.85 49.67
N LEU A 88 -52.59 2.17 49.42
CA LEU A 88 -51.93 2.91 48.32
C LEU A 88 -50.45 2.59 48.02
N LYS A 89 -49.77 1.73 48.79
CA LYS A 89 -48.34 1.42 48.64
C LYS A 89 -48.00 0.66 47.35
N ILE A 90 -48.92 -0.14 46.81
CA ILE A 90 -48.65 -1.00 45.64
C ILE A 90 -48.61 -0.18 44.34
N ILE A 91 -49.45 0.85 44.23
CA ILE A 91 -49.58 1.67 43.01
C ILE A 91 -48.64 2.88 43.04
N GLN A 92 -48.12 3.23 44.22
CA GLN A 92 -47.26 4.41 44.42
C GLN A 92 -46.11 4.54 43.41
N PRO A 93 -45.36 3.47 43.05
CA PRO A 93 -44.27 3.59 42.07
C PRO A 93 -44.77 3.91 40.66
N GLU A 94 -45.89 3.30 40.26
CA GLU A 94 -46.46 3.47 38.92
C GLU A 94 -47.20 4.80 38.80
N TRP A 95 -47.91 5.23 39.85
CA TRP A 95 -48.47 6.58 39.93
C TRP A 95 -47.38 7.65 39.88
N LEU A 96 -46.28 7.46 40.61
CA LEU A 96 -45.15 8.39 40.59
C LEU A 96 -44.52 8.46 39.19
N ARG A 97 -44.35 7.33 38.52
CA ARG A 97 -43.88 7.27 37.12
C ARG A 97 -44.81 8.03 36.17
N LEU A 98 -46.12 7.82 36.27
CA LEU A 98 -47.12 8.52 35.44
C LEU A 98 -47.14 10.02 35.72
N PHE A 99 -47.07 10.41 36.99
CA PHE A 99 -47.01 11.80 37.41
C PHE A 99 -45.74 12.51 36.87
N GLN A 100 -44.58 11.85 36.97
CA GLN A 100 -43.33 12.35 36.39
C GLN A 100 -43.46 12.56 34.87
N ASN A 101 -44.01 11.58 34.15
CA ASN A 101 -44.23 11.68 32.71
C ASN A 101 -45.23 12.78 32.33
N MET A 102 -46.26 13.01 33.16
CA MET A 102 -47.19 14.12 32.98
C MET A 102 -46.49 15.48 33.15
N GLU A 103 -45.67 15.66 34.21
CA GLU A 103 -44.89 16.89 34.39
C GLU A 103 -43.92 17.14 33.22
N LEU A 104 -43.28 16.08 32.71
CA LEU A 104 -42.43 16.20 31.52
C LEU A 104 -43.24 16.60 30.27
N SER A 105 -44.44 16.02 30.08
CA SER A 105 -45.32 16.39 28.97
C SER A 105 -45.69 17.87 29.03
N LEU A 106 -46.01 18.38 30.22
CA LEU A 106 -46.31 19.80 30.44
C LEU A 106 -45.10 20.70 30.11
N HIS A 107 -43.90 20.31 30.53
CA HIS A 107 -42.68 21.03 30.20
C HIS A 107 -42.41 21.04 28.68
N ILE A 108 -42.58 19.90 28.00
CA ILE A 108 -42.44 19.79 26.54
C ILE A 108 -43.46 20.71 25.83
N HIS A 109 -44.71 20.76 26.31
CA HIS A 109 -45.72 21.67 25.76
C HIS A 109 -45.35 23.15 25.96
N GLN A 110 -44.78 23.52 27.10
CA GLN A 110 -44.30 24.89 27.35
C GLN A 110 -43.15 25.26 26.41
N VAL A 111 -42.18 24.36 26.24
CA VAL A 111 -41.07 24.52 25.28
C VAL A 111 -41.62 24.66 23.86
N GLN A 112 -42.56 23.82 23.46
CA GLN A 112 -43.15 23.84 22.13
C GLN A 112 -43.93 25.14 21.87
N ARG A 113 -44.70 25.66 22.84
CA ARG A 113 -45.37 26.97 22.72
C ARG A 113 -44.38 28.11 22.48
N VAL A 114 -43.26 28.12 23.21
CA VAL A 114 -42.23 29.16 23.02
C VAL A 114 -41.51 29.00 21.68
N LEU A 115 -41.28 27.76 21.22
CA LEU A 115 -40.72 27.50 19.89
C LEU A 115 -41.66 27.93 18.77
N ASP A 116 -42.97 27.68 18.92
CA ASP A 116 -43.99 28.07 17.95
C ASP A 116 -44.17 29.61 17.89
N ASP A 117 -44.05 30.30 19.03
CA ASP A 117 -44.00 31.78 19.10
C ASP A 117 -42.78 32.36 18.35
N ILE A 118 -41.63 31.69 18.40
CA ILE A 118 -40.38 32.11 17.72
C ILE A 118 -40.46 31.82 16.20
N ARG A 119 -41.34 30.91 15.79
CA ARG A 119 -41.46 30.44 14.40
C ARG A 119 -42.26 31.43 13.56
N THR A 120 -41.60 32.43 12.99
CA THR A 120 -42.22 33.35 12.02
C THR A 120 -42.73 32.61 10.77
N LYS A 121 -43.98 32.85 10.35
CA LYS A 121 -44.67 32.29 9.15
C LYS A 121 -44.10 32.73 7.79
N LYS A 122 -42.79 32.89 7.63
CA LYS A 122 -42.18 33.05 6.30
C LYS A 122 -41.46 31.76 5.92
N GLU A 123 -42.07 30.99 5.03
CA GLU A 123 -41.40 29.89 4.33
C GLU A 123 -40.20 30.46 3.57
N PHE A 124 -39.01 30.05 3.99
CA PHE A 124 -37.78 30.29 3.27
C PHE A 124 -37.59 29.14 2.29
N GLU A 125 -37.80 29.37 0.99
CA GLU A 125 -37.47 28.40 -0.04
C GLU A 125 -35.95 28.25 -0.16
N LEU A 126 -35.47 27.02 0.02
CA LEU A 126 -34.07 26.65 -0.16
C LEU A 126 -33.73 26.62 -1.67
N PRO A 127 -32.57 27.13 -2.11
CA PRO A 127 -32.08 26.90 -3.46
C PRO A 127 -31.90 25.40 -3.71
N ASN A 128 -32.58 24.90 -4.74
CA ASN A 128 -32.58 23.49 -5.13
C ASN A 128 -31.19 23.05 -5.64
N ASN A 129 -30.34 22.56 -4.74
CA ASN A 129 -29.15 21.79 -5.11
C ASN A 129 -29.33 20.35 -4.64
N ARG A 130 -29.86 19.52 -5.55
CA ARG A 130 -29.81 18.06 -5.41
C ARG A 130 -28.35 17.61 -5.50
N VAL A 131 -27.73 17.38 -4.36
CA VAL A 131 -26.56 16.51 -4.25
C VAL A 131 -26.96 15.31 -3.41
N SER A 132 -27.24 14.20 -4.09
CA SER A 132 -27.32 12.89 -3.47
C SER A 132 -25.90 12.48 -3.08
N SER A 133 -25.55 12.62 -1.79
CA SER A 133 -24.70 11.66 -1.07
C SER A 133 -24.53 12.10 0.38
N LYS A 134 -24.83 11.20 1.31
CA LYS A 134 -23.89 10.63 2.29
C LYS A 134 -24.69 9.90 3.35
N ALA A 135 -24.60 8.58 3.34
CA ALA A 135 -24.84 7.79 4.53
C ALA A 135 -23.71 8.11 5.52
N THR A 136 -23.95 9.07 6.41
CA THR A 136 -23.20 9.21 7.64
C THR A 136 -23.63 8.08 8.56
N LEU A 137 -22.76 7.09 8.74
CA LEU A 137 -22.93 6.10 9.81
C LEU A 137 -22.76 6.80 11.16
N PHE A 138 -23.67 6.45 12.06
CA PHE A 138 -23.88 7.01 13.39
C PHE A 138 -22.57 7.14 14.20
N THR A 139 -22.21 8.37 14.53
CA THR A 139 -21.48 8.65 15.77
C THR A 139 -22.37 8.21 16.93
N ARG A 140 -21.84 7.41 17.86
CA ARG A 140 -22.51 7.12 19.13
C ARG A 140 -22.77 8.45 19.83
N ASP A 141 -24.04 8.86 19.88
CA ASP A 141 -24.53 9.91 20.76
C ASP A 141 -24.28 9.46 22.20
N THR A 142 -23.21 9.98 22.80
CA THR A 142 -23.14 10.12 24.26
C THR A 142 -23.60 11.53 24.55
N GLY A 143 -24.83 11.66 25.01
CA GLY A 143 -25.53 12.92 25.23
C GLY A 143 -24.97 13.74 26.40
N PHE A 144 -23.78 14.30 26.25
CA PHE A 144 -23.23 15.32 27.14
C PHE A 144 -22.59 16.44 26.33
N SER A 145 -23.31 17.57 26.21
CA SER A 145 -22.75 18.82 25.68
C SER A 145 -22.04 19.58 26.82
N ILE A 146 -20.93 19.01 27.29
CA ILE A 146 -19.88 19.76 27.99
C ILE A 146 -18.77 19.90 26.95
N THR A 147 -18.43 21.13 26.55
CA THR A 147 -17.32 21.34 25.63
C THR A 147 -16.05 20.78 26.26
N LEU A 148 -15.49 19.70 25.70
CA LEU A 148 -14.24 19.02 26.11
C LEU A 148 -13.15 20.00 26.58
N GLN A 149 -13.09 21.18 25.96
CA GLN A 149 -12.14 22.24 26.26
C GLN A 149 -12.25 22.83 27.68
N SER A 150 -13.43 22.89 28.30
CA SER A 150 -13.57 23.36 29.69
C SER A 150 -13.07 22.33 30.71
N LEU A 151 -13.21 21.03 30.39
CA LEU A 151 -12.72 19.92 31.22
C LEU A 151 -11.20 19.80 31.18
N LEU A 152 -10.59 20.01 30.00
CA LEU A 152 -9.13 19.93 29.86
C LEU A 152 -8.40 21.04 30.64
N CYS A 153 -9.03 22.20 30.85
CA CYS A 153 -8.44 23.32 31.61
C CYS A 153 -8.44 23.11 33.13
N GLN A 154 -9.11 22.07 33.64
CA GLN A 154 -9.12 21.76 35.08
C GLN A 154 -7.76 21.19 35.52
N ASN A 155 -7.34 21.53 36.74
CA ASN A 155 -6.09 21.03 37.29
C ASN A 155 -6.18 19.52 37.55
N GLY A 156 -5.13 18.78 37.19
CA GLY A 156 -5.01 17.37 37.54
C GLY A 156 -4.93 17.17 39.05
N PRO A 157 -5.25 15.96 39.55
CA PRO A 157 -5.07 15.64 40.96
C PRO A 157 -3.61 15.87 41.36
N LYS A 158 -3.38 16.67 42.41
CA LYS A 158 -2.04 16.95 42.94
C LYS A 158 -1.40 15.61 43.32
N SER A 159 -0.33 15.21 42.62
CA SER A 159 0.35 13.96 42.95
C SER A 159 0.94 14.07 44.35
N SER A 160 0.62 13.11 45.22
CA SER A 160 1.47 12.84 46.36
C SER A 160 2.83 12.40 45.82
N SER A 161 3.90 12.87 46.46
CA SER A 161 5.32 12.78 46.07
C SER A 161 5.93 11.37 45.85
N LYS A 162 5.13 10.37 45.51
CA LYS A 162 5.57 9.02 45.11
C LYS A 162 5.41 8.74 43.61
N ASP A 163 4.60 9.51 42.89
CA ASP A 163 4.34 9.35 41.45
C ASP A 163 5.09 10.39 40.60
N SER A 164 6.42 10.38 40.68
CA SER A 164 7.27 11.05 39.69
C SER A 164 7.67 10.03 38.61
N PRO A 165 7.70 10.40 37.31
CA PRO A 165 8.16 9.52 36.22
C PRO A 165 9.65 9.12 36.33
N VAL A 166 10.35 9.58 37.37
CA VAL A 166 11.75 9.27 37.68
C VAL A 166 11.93 7.89 38.37
N ALA A 167 10.86 7.24 38.82
CA ALA A 167 10.94 5.98 39.56
C ALA A 167 11.14 4.70 38.71
N MET A 168 11.47 4.81 37.43
CA MET A 168 11.79 3.66 36.56
C MET A 168 13.29 3.30 36.55
N LYS A 169 14.11 3.89 37.44
CA LYS A 169 15.58 3.75 37.45
C LYS A 169 16.19 2.77 38.47
N ARG A 170 15.43 2.00 39.27
CA ARG A 170 16.04 1.07 40.24
C ARG A 170 15.73 -0.38 39.93
N GLY A 171 16.63 -0.99 39.15
CA GLY A 171 16.61 -2.42 38.89
C GLY A 171 17.87 -2.99 38.24
N MET A 172 19.04 -2.36 38.33
CA MET A 172 20.31 -2.96 37.89
C MET A 172 21.43 -2.56 38.86
N LYS A 173 22.00 -3.55 39.57
CA LYS A 173 23.30 -3.43 40.23
C LYS A 173 24.36 -3.39 39.13
N CYS A 174 24.89 -2.21 38.84
CA CYS A 174 26.16 -2.11 38.13
C CYS A 174 27.29 -2.35 39.14
N ILE A 175 28.11 -3.35 38.86
CA ILE A 175 29.42 -3.52 39.48
C ILE A 175 30.32 -2.43 38.88
N ASP A 176 30.95 -1.66 39.76
CA ASP A 176 31.91 -0.60 39.43
C ASP A 176 33.07 -1.14 38.59
N ALA A 177 33.44 -0.41 37.55
CA ALA A 177 34.76 -0.53 36.91
C ALA A 177 35.30 0.87 36.59
N LYS A 178 36.43 1.17 37.24
CA LYS A 178 37.24 2.37 37.05
C LYS A 178 37.83 2.43 35.63
N GLU A 179 38.07 3.66 35.21
CA GLU A 179 38.83 4.09 34.04
C GLU A 179 40.23 3.44 33.96
N ASN A 180 40.64 2.97 32.77
CA ASN A 180 41.90 3.35 32.12
C ASN A 180 42.14 2.65 30.76
N GLU A 181 42.62 3.46 29.82
CA GLU A 181 43.60 3.18 28.73
C GLU A 181 43.28 2.27 27.51
N SER A 182 43.26 2.94 26.34
CA SER A 182 43.69 2.57 24.96
C SER A 182 43.85 1.11 24.51
N PRO A 183 43.37 0.73 23.30
CA PRO A 183 43.68 -0.57 22.70
C PRO A 183 44.93 -0.52 21.79
N ARG A 184 45.91 -1.39 22.08
CA ARG A 184 46.90 -1.89 21.11
C ARG A 184 46.64 -3.37 20.82
N ARG A 185 47.13 -3.78 19.65
CA ARG A 185 46.91 -5.04 18.93
C ARG A 185 47.42 -6.30 19.65
N GLU A 186 46.89 -7.42 19.15
CA GLU A 186 47.46 -8.77 19.02
C GLU A 186 47.13 -9.86 20.07
N ASP A 187 46.72 -10.99 19.47
CA ASP A 187 46.84 -12.40 19.84
C ASP A 187 46.06 -12.99 21.04
N VAL A 188 44.94 -13.64 20.69
CA VAL A 188 44.25 -14.60 21.56
C VAL A 188 44.75 -16.01 21.27
N CYS A 189 45.58 -16.51 22.19
CA CYS A 189 45.84 -17.93 22.39
C CYS A 189 44.58 -18.67 22.88
N ILE A 190 44.40 -19.87 22.32
CA ILE A 190 43.35 -20.84 22.63
C ILE A 190 43.60 -21.46 24.03
N PRO A 191 42.60 -21.57 24.93
CA PRO A 191 42.62 -22.55 25.99
C PRO A 191 41.70 -23.74 25.63
N THR A 192 42.35 -24.87 25.45
CA THR A 192 41.78 -26.22 25.40
C THR A 192 41.15 -26.56 26.75
N ARG A 193 39.83 -26.77 26.79
CA ARG A 193 39.20 -27.64 27.79
C ARG A 193 38.17 -28.54 27.12
N SER A 194 38.70 -29.65 26.64
CA SER A 194 38.00 -30.92 26.47
C SER A 194 37.37 -31.34 27.80
N SER A 195 36.04 -31.52 27.82
CA SER A 195 35.29 -32.54 28.60
C SER A 195 33.90 -32.06 29.03
N LEU A 196 33.07 -31.58 28.10
CA LEU A 196 31.59 -31.62 28.22
C LEU A 196 30.89 -31.60 26.84
N ALA A 197 31.64 -31.88 25.77
CA ALA A 197 31.20 -31.81 24.37
C ALA A 197 30.50 -33.08 23.88
N LYS A 198 29.70 -33.76 24.71
CA LYS A 198 29.01 -35.00 24.32
C LYS A 198 27.49 -35.03 24.46
N SER A 199 26.81 -33.93 24.85
CA SER A 199 25.33 -33.92 24.84
C SER A 199 24.64 -32.70 24.24
N VAL A 200 25.35 -31.79 23.58
CA VAL A 200 24.74 -30.61 22.94
C VAL A 200 25.06 -30.58 21.43
N ILE A 201 24.71 -31.66 20.74
CA ILE A 201 24.67 -31.68 19.28
C ILE A 201 23.34 -32.30 18.87
N SER A 202 22.30 -31.47 18.75
CA SER A 202 21.40 -31.45 17.60
C SER A 202 20.13 -30.65 17.91
N CYS A 203 20.09 -29.42 17.42
CA CYS A 203 18.84 -28.89 16.90
C CYS A 203 19.14 -28.00 15.70
N VAL A 204 19.77 -28.58 14.66
CA VAL A 204 19.54 -28.08 13.31
C VAL A 204 18.17 -28.61 12.95
N SER A 205 17.17 -27.73 12.89
CA SER A 205 15.80 -28.13 12.64
C SER A 205 15.72 -28.98 11.36
N ARG A 206 14.85 -30.00 11.35
CA ARG A 206 14.73 -30.99 10.26
C ARG A 206 14.57 -30.32 8.90
N GLU A 207 13.86 -29.20 8.88
CA GLU A 207 13.56 -28.37 7.71
C GLU A 207 14.82 -27.71 7.14
N ILE A 208 15.79 -27.33 7.98
CA ILE A 208 17.07 -26.74 7.53
C ILE A 208 17.95 -27.80 6.86
N ARG A 209 17.88 -29.07 7.30
CA ARG A 209 18.60 -30.18 6.66
C ARG A 209 17.96 -30.57 5.34
N GLU A 210 16.63 -30.57 5.29
CA GLU A 210 15.87 -30.79 4.06
C GLU A 210 16.17 -29.70 3.02
N LEU A 211 16.10 -28.43 3.43
CA LEU A 211 16.42 -27.29 2.58
C LEU A 211 17.86 -27.34 2.07
N GLU A 212 18.82 -27.74 2.90
CA GLU A 212 20.21 -27.93 2.47
C GLU A 212 20.35 -29.01 1.40
N THR A 213 19.56 -30.09 1.49
CA THR A 213 19.58 -31.19 0.52
C THR A 213 19.01 -30.73 -0.82
N ILE A 214 17.92 -29.96 -0.80
CA ILE A 214 17.34 -29.36 -2.01
C ILE A 214 18.34 -28.40 -2.68
N VAL A 215 19.00 -27.55 -1.91
CA VAL A 215 19.97 -26.58 -2.45
C VAL A 215 21.23 -27.27 -2.99
N ARG A 216 21.68 -28.38 -2.38
CA ARG A 216 22.78 -29.21 -2.92
C ARG A 216 22.46 -29.73 -4.33
N ASN A 217 21.27 -30.30 -4.53
CA ASN A 217 20.85 -30.79 -5.85
C ASN A 217 20.85 -29.69 -6.94
N ILE A 218 20.57 -28.44 -6.58
CA ILE A 218 20.63 -27.29 -7.50
C ILE A 218 22.10 -26.89 -7.78
N THR A 219 22.96 -27.01 -6.77
CA THR A 219 24.39 -26.72 -6.86
C THR A 219 25.13 -27.74 -7.74
N ASP A 220 24.64 -28.98 -7.80
CA ASP A 220 25.24 -30.08 -8.57
C ASP A 220 24.75 -30.13 -10.04
N SER A 221 23.96 -29.15 -10.48
CA SER A 221 23.44 -29.09 -11.86
C SER A 221 24.54 -28.78 -12.88
N GLU A 222 24.41 -29.30 -14.11
CA GLU A 222 25.33 -28.98 -15.24
C GLU A 222 25.27 -27.50 -15.68
N SER A 223 24.18 -26.79 -15.41
CA SER A 223 24.03 -25.37 -15.77
C SER A 223 24.78 -24.47 -14.79
N THR A 224 25.72 -23.69 -15.31
CA THR A 224 26.53 -22.75 -14.52
C THR A 224 25.66 -21.72 -13.77
N VAL A 225 24.52 -21.32 -14.34
CA VAL A 225 23.54 -20.44 -13.71
C VAL A 225 22.92 -21.11 -12.47
N ARG A 226 22.51 -22.37 -12.59
CA ARG A 226 21.92 -23.12 -11.47
C ARG A 226 22.95 -23.35 -10.37
N GLN A 227 24.19 -23.67 -10.71
CA GLN A 227 25.28 -23.81 -9.74
C GLN A 227 25.53 -22.52 -8.95
N ARG A 228 25.53 -21.35 -9.62
CA ARG A 228 25.71 -20.05 -8.94
C ARG A 228 24.54 -19.74 -8.03
N TYR A 229 23.31 -19.92 -8.50
CA TYR A 229 22.10 -19.72 -7.69
C TYR A 229 22.06 -20.66 -6.46
N GLY A 230 22.44 -21.93 -6.64
CA GLY A 230 22.57 -22.89 -5.55
C GLY A 230 23.61 -22.46 -4.50
N ARG A 231 24.77 -21.96 -4.94
CA ARG A 231 25.81 -21.41 -4.04
C ARG A 231 25.33 -20.21 -3.24
N ASP A 232 24.63 -19.27 -3.87
CA ASP A 232 24.09 -18.08 -3.21
C ASP A 232 23.02 -18.46 -2.16
N MET A 233 22.15 -19.43 -2.48
CA MET A 233 21.19 -19.99 -1.52
C MET A 233 21.89 -20.72 -0.37
N MET A 234 22.98 -21.45 -0.64
CA MET A 234 23.75 -22.15 0.40
C MET A 234 24.41 -21.15 1.36
N GLN A 235 24.88 -20.01 0.86
CA GLN A 235 25.41 -18.92 1.70
C GLN A 235 24.31 -18.29 2.58
N SER A 236 23.12 -18.11 2.02
CA SER A 236 21.95 -17.62 2.77
C SER A 236 21.55 -18.61 3.87
N LEU A 237 21.56 -19.91 3.59
CA LEU A 237 21.28 -20.97 4.55
C LEU A 237 22.31 -21.01 5.69
N LYS A 238 23.60 -20.84 5.38
CA LYS A 238 24.67 -20.75 6.39
C LYS A 238 24.44 -19.55 7.32
N SER A 239 24.04 -18.41 6.78
CA SER A 239 23.73 -17.20 7.57
C SER A 239 22.53 -17.41 8.49
N LEU A 240 21.47 -18.08 8.00
CA LEU A 240 20.30 -18.45 8.81
C LEU A 240 20.65 -19.38 9.98
N ARG A 241 21.62 -20.30 9.79
CA ARG A 241 22.13 -21.18 10.86
C ARG A 241 22.86 -20.40 11.95
N GLN A 242 23.58 -19.34 11.59
CA GLN A 242 24.29 -18.51 12.56
C GLN A 242 23.31 -17.70 13.43
N LEU A 243 22.23 -17.17 12.84
CA LEU A 243 21.17 -16.47 13.58
C LEU A 243 20.44 -17.38 14.59
N LYS A 244 20.16 -18.64 14.25
CA LYS A 244 19.51 -19.60 15.16
C LYS A 244 20.44 -20.19 16.24
N ARG A 245 21.75 -19.96 16.16
CA ARG A 245 22.72 -20.41 17.17
C ARG A 245 22.83 -19.46 18.37
N ILE A 246 22.20 -18.29 18.32
CA ILE A 246 22.02 -17.46 19.52
C ILE A 246 21.12 -18.25 20.46
N PRO A 247 21.56 -18.61 21.69
CA PRO A 247 20.76 -19.41 22.59
C PRO A 247 19.44 -18.69 22.86
N ARG A 248 18.32 -19.31 22.52
CA ARG A 248 17.08 -19.02 23.24
C ARG A 248 17.36 -19.50 24.66
N GLN A 249 17.53 -18.59 25.61
CA GLN A 249 17.54 -18.99 27.02
C GLN A 249 16.22 -19.72 27.25
N ASP A 250 16.27 -20.96 27.69
CA ASP A 250 15.07 -21.66 28.17
C ASP A 250 14.55 -20.85 29.36
N GLU A 251 13.51 -20.06 29.14
CA GLU A 251 12.90 -19.20 30.15
C GLU A 251 12.03 -20.01 31.11
N ASP A 252 11.98 -19.57 32.37
CA ASP A 252 11.09 -20.12 33.37
C ASP A 252 9.62 -20.06 32.90
N PRO A 253 8.84 -21.15 33.05
CA PRO A 253 7.45 -21.18 32.64
C PRO A 253 6.64 -20.07 33.32
N VAL A 254 5.80 -19.37 32.55
CA VAL A 254 4.91 -18.34 33.08
C VAL A 254 4.01 -18.94 34.13
N SER A 255 4.20 -18.55 35.39
CA SER A 255 3.28 -18.96 36.45
C SER A 255 1.94 -18.25 36.24
N MET A 256 0.92 -19.01 35.80
CA MET A 256 -0.44 -18.50 35.60
C MET A 256 -1.00 -17.81 36.85
N ALA A 257 -0.67 -18.30 38.05
CA ALA A 257 -1.05 -17.66 39.30
C ALA A 257 -0.44 -16.26 39.48
N LYS A 258 0.81 -16.07 39.05
CA LYS A 258 1.47 -14.76 39.07
C LYS A 258 0.85 -13.82 38.03
N LEU A 259 0.60 -14.32 36.82
CA LEU A 259 0.00 -13.53 35.74
C LEU A 259 -1.42 -13.05 36.11
N SER A 260 -2.28 -13.92 36.65
CA SER A 260 -3.62 -13.52 37.09
C SER A 260 -3.58 -12.47 38.21
N LYS A 261 -2.59 -12.54 39.11
CA LYS A 261 -2.36 -11.53 40.15
C LYS A 261 -1.94 -10.18 39.55
N GLU A 262 -1.05 -10.19 38.56
CA GLU A 262 -0.62 -8.98 37.84
C GLU A 262 -1.78 -8.34 37.07
N ILE A 263 -2.62 -9.15 36.39
CA ILE A 263 -3.82 -8.68 35.69
C ILE A 263 -4.81 -8.04 36.68
N TYR A 264 -5.05 -8.68 37.83
CA TYR A 264 -5.92 -8.11 38.86
C TYR A 264 -5.38 -6.77 39.38
N GLY A 265 -4.07 -6.70 39.68
CA GLY A 265 -3.41 -5.46 40.08
C GLY A 265 -3.55 -4.34 39.05
N ALA A 266 -3.32 -4.65 37.77
CA ALA A 266 -3.43 -3.68 36.68
C ALA A 266 -4.89 -3.19 36.47
N ARG A 267 -5.90 -4.06 36.66
CA ARG A 267 -7.33 -3.65 36.62
C ARG A 267 -7.69 -2.70 37.75
N THR A 268 -7.16 -2.95 38.95
CA THR A 268 -7.40 -2.10 40.12
C THR A 268 -6.73 -0.74 39.96
N ASP A 269 -5.46 -0.70 39.56
CA ASP A 269 -4.71 0.55 39.28
C ASP A 269 -5.42 1.39 38.19
N LEU A 270 -5.87 0.75 37.10
CA LEU A 270 -6.65 1.43 36.06
C LEU A 270 -7.93 2.07 36.60
N ARG A 271 -8.67 1.35 37.46
CA ARG A 271 -9.92 1.85 38.05
C ARG A 271 -9.68 3.00 39.03
N GLU A 272 -8.65 2.89 39.86
CA GLU A 272 -8.26 3.96 40.79
C GLU A 272 -7.88 5.24 40.04
N ARG A 273 -7.06 5.13 38.99
CA ARG A 273 -6.67 6.27 38.15
C ARG A 273 -7.86 6.89 37.42
N PHE A 274 -8.78 6.07 36.92
CA PHE A 274 -10.02 6.56 36.31
C PHE A 274 -10.87 7.34 37.32
N GLU A 275 -11.01 6.82 38.54
CA GLU A 275 -11.79 7.48 39.58
C GLU A 275 -11.13 8.78 40.04
N GLN A 276 -9.81 8.83 40.14
CA GLN A 276 -9.07 10.07 40.42
C GLN A 276 -9.29 11.14 39.36
N LEU A 277 -9.27 10.75 38.07
CA LEU A 277 -9.60 11.64 36.96
C LEU A 277 -11.05 12.10 37.02
N ARG A 278 -11.98 11.19 37.27
CA ARG A 278 -13.42 11.49 37.41
C ARG A 278 -13.66 12.50 38.53
N MET A 279 -13.11 12.26 39.71
CA MET A 279 -13.22 13.15 40.86
C MET A 279 -12.55 14.51 40.62
N ALA A 280 -11.40 14.55 39.92
CA ALA A 280 -10.75 15.81 39.55
C ALA A 280 -11.60 16.62 38.55
N LEU A 281 -12.27 15.95 37.62
CA LEU A 281 -13.14 16.58 36.63
C LEU A 281 -14.47 17.04 37.24
N GLU A 282 -15.00 16.32 38.23
CA GLU A 282 -16.25 16.61 38.94
C GLU A 282 -16.09 17.71 40.02
N LYS A 283 -14.86 18.02 40.47
CA LYS A 283 -14.61 18.91 41.63
C LYS A 283 -14.89 20.40 41.38
N ASP A 284 -14.88 20.86 40.12
CA ASP A 284 -15.07 22.28 39.74
C ASP A 284 -16.24 22.46 38.74
N ASP A 285 -17.45 21.96 39.07
CA ASP A 285 -18.66 22.30 38.30
C ASP A 285 -19.32 23.60 38.81
N LEU A 286 -18.85 24.74 38.30
CA LEU A 286 -19.51 26.04 38.44
C LEU A 286 -19.47 26.79 37.10
N ARG A 287 -20.45 26.53 36.22
CA ARG A 287 -21.05 27.39 35.16
C ARG A 287 -20.38 28.73 34.77
N SER A 288 -19.05 28.82 34.65
CA SER A 288 -18.33 30.08 34.43
C SER A 288 -16.90 29.71 33.99
N LYS A 289 -16.23 30.29 32.99
CA LYS A 289 -16.43 31.46 32.14
C LYS A 289 -15.76 31.15 30.80
N TRP A 290 -16.37 31.62 29.72
CA TRP A 290 -15.73 31.69 28.41
C TRP A 290 -14.49 32.59 28.47
N SER A 291 -13.31 32.03 28.18
CA SER A 291 -12.23 32.75 27.51
C SER A 291 -11.12 31.81 27.06
N LYS A 292 -11.00 31.67 25.74
CA LYS A 292 -9.79 31.53 24.90
C LYS A 292 -8.57 30.80 25.50
N GLY A 293 -8.26 29.64 24.90
CA GLY A 293 -6.93 29.01 24.92
C GLY A 293 -6.97 27.55 25.39
N GLY A 294 -6.70 26.58 24.50
CA GLY A 294 -6.65 25.15 24.81
C GLY A 294 -5.40 24.73 25.59
N VAL A 295 -5.30 25.13 26.85
CA VAL A 295 -4.20 24.76 27.75
C VAL A 295 -4.73 23.79 28.79
N PHE A 296 -4.06 22.64 28.96
CA PHE A 296 -4.39 21.71 30.03
C PHE A 296 -4.19 22.39 31.39
N GLY A 297 -5.06 22.16 32.37
CA GLY A 297 -4.78 22.56 33.74
C GLY A 297 -3.53 21.83 34.26
N ASN A 298 -2.87 22.41 35.27
CA ASN A 298 -1.60 21.90 35.78
C ASN A 298 -1.72 20.41 36.14
N HIS A 299 -0.79 19.56 35.67
CA HIS A 299 -0.73 18.11 35.89
C HIS A 299 -1.81 17.25 35.18
N MET A 300 -2.83 17.84 34.54
CA MET A 300 -3.92 17.06 33.92
C MET A 300 -3.43 16.20 32.75
N LYS A 301 -2.54 16.75 31.92
CA LYS A 301 -1.94 16.02 30.80
C LYS A 301 -1.13 14.83 31.30
N GLU A 302 -0.31 15.03 32.32
CA GLU A 302 0.50 13.98 32.94
C GLU A 302 -0.39 12.88 33.53
N THR A 303 -1.47 13.24 34.25
CA THR A 303 -2.40 12.26 34.81
C THR A 303 -3.10 11.43 33.72
N LEU A 304 -3.56 12.07 32.64
CA LEU A 304 -4.17 11.38 31.50
C LEU A 304 -3.20 10.41 30.83
N ILE A 305 -1.93 10.79 30.69
CA ILE A 305 -0.91 9.93 30.09
C ILE A 305 -0.60 8.75 31.00
N VAL A 306 -0.50 8.95 32.32
CA VAL A 306 -0.30 7.83 33.26
C VAL A 306 -1.50 6.88 33.23
N TYR A 307 -2.73 7.38 33.14
CA TYR A 307 -3.92 6.57 32.95
C TYR A 307 -3.89 5.79 31.61
N ALA A 308 -3.50 6.44 30.53
CA ALA A 308 -3.38 5.79 29.22
C ALA A 308 -2.28 4.71 29.21
N VAL A 309 -1.15 4.92 29.91
CA VAL A 309 -0.11 3.90 30.08
C VAL A 309 -0.62 2.69 30.87
N SER A 310 -1.44 2.89 31.92
CA SER A 310 -2.00 1.75 32.66
C SER A 310 -2.98 0.92 31.80
N ILE A 311 -3.68 1.52 30.83
CA ILE A 311 -4.44 0.80 29.81
C ILE A 311 -3.51 -0.12 29.00
N THR A 312 -2.40 0.41 28.47
CA THR A 312 -1.45 -0.39 27.66
C THR A 312 -0.81 -1.53 28.47
N THR A 313 -0.55 -1.32 29.76
CA THR A 313 -0.04 -2.36 30.67
C THR A 313 -1.05 -3.48 30.84
N LEU A 314 -2.31 -3.14 31.11
CA LEU A 314 -3.38 -4.14 31.21
C LEU A 314 -3.57 -4.90 29.89
N GLN A 315 -3.61 -4.19 28.77
CA GLN A 315 -3.71 -4.78 27.43
C GLN A 315 -2.58 -5.78 27.15
N ARG A 316 -1.33 -5.44 27.48
CA ARG A 316 -0.18 -6.34 27.35
C ARG A 316 -0.33 -7.60 28.19
N LEU A 317 -0.69 -7.48 29.47
CA LEU A 317 -0.87 -8.64 30.34
C LEU A 317 -1.97 -9.59 29.82
N LEU A 318 -3.06 -9.03 29.28
CA LEU A 318 -4.13 -9.82 28.65
C LEU A 318 -3.66 -10.52 27.37
N ARG A 319 -2.77 -9.91 26.57
CA ARG A 319 -2.16 -10.57 25.40
C ARG A 319 -1.23 -11.70 25.81
N ILE A 320 -0.48 -11.55 26.89
CA ILE A 320 0.37 -12.61 27.47
C ILE A 320 -0.51 -13.79 27.92
N GLU A 321 -1.61 -13.52 28.64
CA GLU A 321 -2.57 -14.55 29.07
C GLU A 321 -3.20 -15.28 27.88
N ASP A 322 -3.67 -14.54 26.87
CA ASP A 322 -4.24 -15.12 25.65
C ASP A 322 -3.23 -15.98 24.87
N ALA A 323 -1.96 -15.55 24.78
CA ALA A 323 -0.91 -16.31 24.13
C ALA A 323 -0.59 -17.62 24.85
N GLU A 324 -0.56 -17.60 26.18
CA GLU A 324 -0.35 -18.80 27.01
C GLU A 324 -1.53 -19.77 26.87
N LEU A 325 -2.77 -19.28 26.96
CA LEU A 325 -3.99 -20.09 26.79
C LEU A 325 -4.08 -20.74 25.40
N LYS A 326 -3.59 -20.06 24.37
CA LYS A 326 -3.54 -20.58 22.99
C LYS A 326 -2.31 -21.46 22.72
N GLY A 327 -1.37 -21.58 23.65
CA GLY A 327 -0.11 -22.29 23.47
C GLY A 327 0.82 -21.65 22.42
N ASN A 328 0.66 -20.36 22.12
CA ASN A 328 1.47 -19.64 21.14
C ASN A 328 2.78 -19.15 21.75
N LYS A 329 3.76 -20.05 21.85
CA LYS A 329 5.08 -19.79 22.47
C LYS A 329 5.82 -18.59 21.88
N GLN A 330 5.68 -18.33 20.58
CA GLN A 330 6.37 -17.22 19.93
C GLN A 330 5.76 -15.88 20.35
N SER A 331 4.44 -15.76 20.29
CA SER A 331 3.74 -14.52 20.71
C SER A 331 3.92 -14.26 22.21
N LEU A 332 3.95 -15.31 23.02
CA LEU A 332 4.21 -15.21 24.46
C LEU A 332 5.60 -14.60 24.72
N HIS A 333 6.64 -15.18 24.13
CA HIS A 333 8.00 -14.70 24.22
C HIS A 333 8.12 -13.24 23.75
N ASP A 334 7.52 -12.90 22.61
CA ASP A 334 7.60 -11.56 22.03
C ASP A 334 6.92 -10.50 22.92
N GLU A 335 5.75 -10.81 23.51
CA GLU A 335 5.08 -9.90 24.44
C GLU A 335 5.81 -9.79 25.79
N GLN A 336 6.41 -10.87 26.31
CA GLN A 336 7.18 -10.86 27.55
C GLN A 336 8.45 -9.99 27.46
N HIS A 337 9.12 -10.02 26.31
CA HIS A 337 10.32 -9.21 26.08
C HIS A 337 10.02 -7.77 25.71
N ASN A 338 8.85 -7.49 25.12
CA ASN A 338 8.45 -6.14 24.78
C ASN A 338 7.80 -5.44 25.97
N LEU A 339 8.60 -4.77 26.79
CA LEU A 339 8.11 -3.98 27.93
C LEU A 339 7.40 -2.68 27.53
N GLY A 340 7.60 -2.21 26.28
CA GLY A 340 7.11 -0.91 25.82
C GLY A 340 7.93 0.27 26.38
N HIS A 341 7.79 1.44 25.76
CA HIS A 341 8.30 2.73 26.27
C HIS A 341 9.79 2.78 26.67
N LEU A 342 10.66 1.96 26.06
CA LEU A 342 12.09 1.87 26.42
C LEU A 342 12.94 3.01 25.87
N ASN A 343 12.77 3.34 24.59
CA ASN A 343 13.56 4.35 23.84
C ASN A 343 12.72 5.59 23.45
N TRP A 344 11.51 5.74 24.00
CA TRP A 344 10.66 6.91 23.81
C TRP A 344 9.75 7.15 25.02
N GLN A 345 9.27 8.38 25.18
CA GLN A 345 8.39 8.75 26.29
C GLN A 345 6.97 9.07 25.79
N PRO A 346 5.91 8.48 26.37
CA PRO A 346 4.53 8.79 26.00
C PRO A 346 4.13 10.25 26.15
N LEU A 347 4.79 10.99 27.05
CA LEU A 347 4.58 12.43 27.26
C LEU A 347 4.99 13.29 26.05
N GLU A 348 6.03 12.87 25.34
CA GLU A 348 6.57 13.57 24.16
C GLU A 348 5.74 13.31 22.90
N CYS A 349 5.18 12.11 22.75
CA CYS A 349 4.36 11.73 21.61
C CYS A 349 3.06 11.00 22.01
N PRO A 350 2.05 11.72 22.53
CA PRO A 350 0.79 11.11 22.96
C PRO A 350 0.04 10.37 21.84
N ASP A 351 0.20 10.81 20.60
CA ASP A 351 -0.43 10.16 19.45
C ASP A 351 0.03 8.71 19.25
N TRP A 352 1.29 8.40 19.56
CA TRP A 352 1.78 7.01 19.50
C TRP A 352 1.20 6.15 20.62
N LEU A 353 0.96 6.73 21.80
CA LEU A 353 0.27 6.03 22.89
C LEU A 353 -1.18 5.73 22.52
N LEU A 354 -1.86 6.67 21.84
CA LEU A 354 -3.22 6.42 21.33
C LEU A 354 -3.23 5.30 20.28
N LEU A 355 -2.21 5.23 19.42
CA LEU A 355 -2.06 4.11 18.49
C LEU A 355 -1.89 2.77 19.22
N GLU A 356 -1.10 2.71 20.28
CA GLU A 356 -0.93 1.49 21.11
C GLU A 356 -2.28 1.03 21.68
N ILE A 357 -3.03 1.96 22.28
CA ILE A 357 -4.33 1.67 22.91
C ILE A 357 -5.35 1.19 21.89
N ASP A 358 -5.53 1.93 20.80
CA ASP A 358 -6.55 1.65 19.78
C ASP A 358 -6.24 0.35 19.00
N ALA A 359 -4.96 0.12 18.71
CA ALA A 359 -4.52 -1.10 18.03
C ALA A 359 -4.36 -2.31 18.96
N ASN A 360 -4.42 -2.11 20.28
CA ASN A 360 -4.08 -3.11 21.30
C ASN A 360 -2.71 -3.77 21.04
N ILE A 361 -1.67 -2.94 20.88
CA ILE A 361 -0.27 -3.36 20.68
C ILE A 361 0.66 -2.56 21.59
N LEU A 362 1.89 -3.03 21.76
CA LEU A 362 2.99 -2.20 22.26
C LEU A 362 4.04 -2.01 21.16
N ILE A 363 4.48 -0.78 20.95
CA ILE A 363 5.45 -0.44 19.92
C ILE A 363 6.84 -0.92 20.36
N ARG A 364 7.53 -1.64 19.47
CA ARG A 364 8.85 -2.20 19.73
C ARG A 364 9.96 -1.15 19.52
N PRO A 365 11.09 -1.24 20.24
CA PRO A 365 12.19 -0.27 20.11
C PRO A 365 12.67 -0.03 18.68
N ASP A 366 12.89 -1.10 17.91
CA ASP A 366 13.33 -1.00 16.51
C ASP A 366 12.32 -0.24 15.62
N GLN A 367 11.02 -0.35 15.91
CA GLN A 367 9.98 0.35 15.16
C GLN A 367 10.03 1.86 15.41
N ILE A 368 10.39 2.27 16.62
CA ILE A 368 10.58 3.67 17.00
C ILE A 368 11.79 4.26 16.30
N ASP A 369 12.90 3.51 16.27
CA ASP A 369 14.13 3.98 15.61
C ASP A 369 13.89 4.18 14.11
N VAL A 370 13.20 3.25 13.45
CA VAL A 370 12.82 3.39 12.04
C VAL A 370 11.81 4.53 11.83
N ALA A 371 10.81 4.67 12.70
CA ALA A 371 9.85 5.77 12.59
C ALA A 371 10.54 7.13 12.71
N ARG A 372 11.45 7.30 13.69
CA ARG A 372 12.26 8.53 13.86
C ARG A 372 13.13 8.81 12.64
N ALA A 373 13.84 7.79 12.13
CA ALA A 373 14.66 7.91 10.93
C ALA A 373 13.84 8.23 9.67
N THR A 374 12.57 7.84 9.62
CA THR A 374 11.63 8.18 8.52
C THR A 374 11.11 9.61 8.64
N ILE A 375 10.73 10.02 9.86
CA ILE A 375 10.23 11.37 10.17
C ILE A 375 11.31 12.42 9.90
N SER A 376 12.50 12.20 10.47
CA SER A 376 13.63 13.12 10.40
C SER A 376 14.93 12.35 10.11
N PRO A 377 15.22 12.07 8.83
CA PRO A 377 16.46 11.42 8.44
C PRO A 377 17.68 12.26 8.83
N GLU A 378 18.71 11.63 9.40
CA GLU A 378 19.97 12.31 9.80
C GLU A 378 20.66 13.03 8.65
N SER A 379 20.50 12.51 7.43
CA SER A 379 21.07 13.14 6.23
C SER A 379 20.46 14.50 5.91
N GLY A 380 19.26 14.81 6.41
CA GLY A 380 18.47 15.98 5.99
C GLY A 380 17.93 15.90 4.56
N PHE A 381 18.25 14.82 3.83
CA PHE A 381 17.83 14.56 2.45
C PHE A 381 16.92 13.32 2.38
N ASN A 382 16.49 12.96 1.17
CA ASN A 382 15.74 11.72 0.96
C ASN A 382 16.55 10.52 1.44
N SER A 383 15.93 9.63 2.22
CA SER A 383 16.54 8.41 2.74
C SER A 383 15.73 7.18 2.34
N VAL A 384 16.39 6.03 2.32
CA VAL A 384 15.76 4.73 2.11
C VAL A 384 16.13 3.85 3.30
N LEU A 385 15.13 3.25 3.94
CA LEU A 385 15.30 2.38 5.09
C LEU A 385 14.88 0.96 4.70
N GLN A 386 15.74 -0.02 4.97
CA GLN A 386 15.45 -1.42 4.75
C GLN A 386 15.08 -2.10 6.07
N MET A 387 13.99 -2.85 6.04
CA MET A 387 13.54 -3.68 7.16
C MET A 387 13.14 -5.05 6.65
N ASN A 388 13.25 -6.07 7.49
CA ASN A 388 12.78 -7.40 7.18
C ASN A 388 11.25 -7.43 7.00
N MET A 389 10.77 -8.34 6.16
CA MET A 389 9.33 -8.55 5.94
C MET A 389 8.65 -8.97 7.25
N GLY A 390 7.44 -8.49 7.47
CA GLY A 390 6.65 -8.82 8.67
C GLY A 390 7.00 -8.03 9.93
N GLN A 391 7.94 -7.08 9.90
CA GLN A 391 8.32 -6.28 11.08
C GLN A 391 7.36 -5.13 11.43
N GLY A 392 6.20 -5.07 10.77
CA GLY A 392 5.16 -4.07 11.03
C GLY A 392 5.40 -2.71 10.38
N LYS A 393 6.02 -2.67 9.19
CA LYS A 393 6.26 -1.42 8.43
C LYS A 393 4.95 -0.68 8.17
N THR A 394 4.05 -1.30 7.41
CA THR A 394 2.77 -0.69 7.03
C THR A 394 1.79 -0.64 8.21
N SER A 395 1.84 -1.62 9.12
CA SER A 395 0.84 -1.76 10.18
C SER A 395 1.09 -0.94 11.44
N VAL A 396 2.35 -0.56 11.72
CA VAL A 396 2.75 0.16 12.94
C VAL A 396 3.52 1.43 12.59
N ILE A 397 4.62 1.30 11.83
CA ILE A 397 5.52 2.42 11.55
C ILE A 397 4.84 3.49 10.69
N MET A 398 4.14 3.12 9.62
CA MET A 398 3.48 4.10 8.75
C MET A 398 2.42 4.94 9.50
N PRO A 399 1.52 4.36 10.33
CA PRO A 399 0.68 5.14 11.24
C PRO A 399 1.46 6.08 12.16
N MET A 400 2.53 5.62 12.81
CA MET A 400 3.36 6.45 13.70
C MET A 400 4.01 7.63 12.97
N VAL A 401 4.54 7.38 11.77
CA VAL A 401 5.09 8.42 10.91
C VAL A 401 4.00 9.39 10.49
N ALA A 402 2.79 8.88 10.24
CA ALA A 402 1.67 9.69 9.81
C ALA A 402 1.17 10.65 10.89
N THR A 403 1.17 10.24 12.16
CA THR A 403 0.77 11.11 13.25
C THR A 403 1.70 12.31 13.39
N VAL A 404 2.99 12.13 13.15
CA VAL A 404 3.97 13.22 13.29
C VAL A 404 4.04 14.10 12.03
N LEU A 405 4.01 13.52 10.82
CA LEU A 405 4.23 14.26 9.58
C LEU A 405 2.98 14.98 9.03
N ALA A 406 1.77 14.53 9.37
CA ALA A 406 0.54 15.25 9.02
C ALA A 406 0.26 16.33 10.08
N ASP A 407 1.00 17.43 10.01
CA ASP A 407 1.13 18.47 11.06
C ASP A 407 0.31 19.76 10.82
N SER A 408 -0.71 19.68 9.96
CA SER A 408 -1.46 20.82 9.41
C SER A 408 -0.65 21.85 8.59
N LYS A 409 0.67 21.70 8.45
CA LYS A 409 1.51 22.61 7.65
C LYS A 409 1.91 21.97 6.34
N LYS A 410 2.28 20.69 6.37
CA LYS A 410 2.61 19.89 5.19
C LYS A 410 1.52 18.86 4.90
N LEU A 411 1.43 18.47 3.64
CA LEU A 411 0.56 17.38 3.22
C LEU A 411 1.34 16.07 3.21
N LEU A 412 1.03 15.16 4.11
CA LEU A 412 1.60 13.82 4.06
C LEU A 412 0.92 12.97 2.98
N ARG A 413 1.74 12.37 2.12
CA ARG A 413 1.30 11.34 1.17
C ARG A 413 2.02 10.03 1.43
N ILE A 414 1.26 8.98 1.69
CA ILE A 414 1.76 7.61 1.78
C ILE A 414 1.60 6.98 0.40
N VAL A 415 2.72 6.75 -0.29
CA VAL A 415 2.75 6.25 -1.66
C VAL A 415 2.94 4.73 -1.62
N VAL A 416 1.99 3.99 -2.19
CA VAL A 416 1.98 2.52 -2.14
C VAL A 416 1.85 1.90 -3.53
N PRO A 417 2.32 0.65 -3.71
CA PRO A 417 1.97 -0.17 -4.87
C PRO A 417 0.45 -0.33 -5.03
N LYS A 418 -0.03 -0.36 -6.28
CA LYS A 418 -1.46 -0.53 -6.60
C LYS A 418 -2.13 -1.72 -5.88
N PRO A 419 -1.52 -2.93 -5.80
CA PRO A 419 -2.13 -4.04 -5.06
C PRO A 419 -2.33 -3.78 -3.57
N LEU A 420 -1.52 -2.90 -2.96
CA LEU A 420 -1.56 -2.61 -1.52
C LEU A 420 -2.48 -1.44 -1.16
N LEU A 421 -3.09 -0.77 -2.14
CA LEU A 421 -3.89 0.44 -1.92
C LEU A 421 -5.04 0.20 -0.94
N SER A 422 -5.88 -0.81 -1.21
CA SER A 422 -7.08 -1.08 -0.42
C SER A 422 -6.71 -1.45 1.02
N GLN A 423 -5.78 -2.41 1.16
CA GLN A 423 -5.32 -2.90 2.46
C GLN A 423 -4.69 -1.77 3.29
N THR A 424 -3.80 -0.97 2.69
CA THR A 424 -3.13 0.13 3.41
C THR A 424 -4.11 1.24 3.77
N SER A 425 -5.05 1.56 2.90
CA SER A 425 -6.07 2.57 3.18
C SER A 425 -6.98 2.16 4.34
N GLN A 426 -7.49 0.92 4.34
CA GLN A 426 -8.31 0.39 5.43
C GLN A 426 -7.53 0.34 6.75
N LEU A 427 -6.27 -0.10 6.70
CA LEU A 427 -5.42 -0.14 7.88
C LEU A 427 -5.22 1.25 8.47
N LEU A 428 -4.84 2.23 7.64
CA LEU A 428 -4.62 3.60 8.08
C LEU A 428 -5.92 4.24 8.57
N GLN A 429 -7.06 3.97 7.93
CA GLN A 429 -8.37 4.44 8.40
C GLN A 429 -8.68 3.90 9.79
N ASN A 430 -8.46 2.60 10.02
CA ASN A 430 -8.68 2.00 11.33
C ASN A 430 -7.75 2.60 12.39
N ARG A 431 -6.47 2.80 12.07
CA ARG A 431 -5.46 3.29 13.03
C ARG A 431 -5.55 4.79 13.30
N LEU A 432 -5.86 5.59 12.28
CA LEU A 432 -5.81 7.05 12.36
C LEU A 432 -7.20 7.67 12.52
N GLY A 433 -8.26 7.00 12.07
CA GLY A 433 -9.63 7.53 12.08
C GLY A 433 -10.38 7.35 13.41
N SER A 434 -9.88 6.50 14.31
CA SER A 434 -10.47 6.22 15.63
C SER A 434 -10.08 7.32 16.64
N LEU A 435 -9.37 6.98 17.73
CA LEU A 435 -9.00 7.91 18.80
C LEU A 435 -8.23 9.15 18.32
N LEU A 436 -7.46 9.03 17.24
CA LEU A 436 -6.71 10.14 16.64
C LEU A 436 -7.57 11.06 15.77
N GLY A 437 -8.73 10.61 15.28
CA GLY A 437 -9.69 11.41 14.52
C GLY A 437 -9.17 11.99 13.19
N ARG A 438 -8.14 11.40 12.57
CA ARG A 438 -7.54 11.91 11.33
C ARG A 438 -8.18 11.31 10.09
N SER A 439 -8.49 12.15 9.10
CA SER A 439 -9.06 11.69 7.84
C SER A 439 -7.99 11.04 6.95
N VAL A 440 -8.28 9.86 6.42
CA VAL A 440 -7.45 9.19 5.40
C VAL A 440 -8.20 9.20 4.07
N LYS A 441 -7.61 9.81 3.05
CA LYS A 441 -8.23 9.97 1.72
C LYS A 441 -7.38 9.36 0.62
N HIS A 442 -8.03 8.91 -0.44
CA HIS A 442 -7.38 8.56 -1.70
C HIS A 442 -7.95 9.45 -2.80
N VAL A 443 -7.09 10.10 -3.58
CA VAL A 443 -7.51 11.01 -4.66
C VAL A 443 -7.01 10.45 -6.00
N PRO A 444 -7.84 9.70 -6.73
CA PRO A 444 -7.44 9.13 -8.00
C PRO A 444 -7.33 10.23 -9.07
N PHE A 445 -6.26 10.16 -9.88
CA PHE A 445 -6.09 10.99 -11.05
C PHE A 445 -5.51 10.17 -12.18
N SER A 446 -6.08 10.29 -13.39
CA SER A 446 -5.63 9.53 -14.55
C SER A 446 -5.59 10.41 -15.78
N ARG A 447 -5.01 9.90 -16.87
CA ARG A 447 -5.04 10.58 -18.16
C ARG A 447 -6.45 10.92 -18.65
N LYS A 448 -7.46 10.14 -18.23
CA LYS A 448 -8.86 10.32 -18.62
C LYS A 448 -9.58 11.39 -17.78
N THR A 449 -8.97 11.82 -16.67
CA THR A 449 -9.57 12.83 -15.79
C THR A 449 -9.64 14.18 -16.52
N SER A 450 -10.80 14.85 -16.43
CA SER A 450 -10.97 16.18 -17.01
C SER A 450 -9.90 17.15 -16.47
N THR A 451 -9.35 17.96 -17.38
CA THR A 451 -8.34 18.99 -17.08
C THR A 451 -8.95 20.38 -17.04
N SER A 452 -10.28 20.46 -16.95
CA SER A 452 -11.01 21.73 -16.80
C SER A 452 -10.58 22.46 -15.52
N SER A 453 -10.79 23.77 -15.53
CA SER A 453 -10.47 24.62 -14.38
C SER A 453 -11.22 24.20 -13.11
N SER A 454 -12.49 23.81 -13.24
CA SER A 454 -13.30 23.32 -12.12
C SER A 454 -12.72 22.05 -11.48
N THR A 455 -12.31 21.08 -12.30
CA THR A 455 -11.71 19.82 -11.80
C THR A 455 -10.36 20.07 -11.14
N THR A 456 -9.52 20.92 -11.75
CA THR A 456 -8.22 21.29 -11.17
C THR A 456 -8.38 22.03 -9.83
N GLN A 457 -9.37 22.91 -9.72
CA GLN A 457 -9.67 23.62 -8.48
C GLN A 457 -10.24 22.68 -7.40
N ALA A 458 -11.12 21.75 -7.77
CA ALA A 458 -11.62 20.72 -6.84
C ALA A 458 -10.48 19.84 -6.31
N PHE A 459 -9.56 19.42 -7.20
CA PHE A 459 -8.36 18.67 -6.83
C PHE A 459 -7.53 19.46 -5.81
N LEU A 460 -7.27 20.74 -6.04
CA LEU A 460 -6.56 21.62 -5.10
C LEU A 460 -7.31 21.76 -3.76
N SER A 461 -8.63 21.96 -3.78
CA SER A 461 -9.44 22.11 -2.57
C SER A 461 -9.35 20.88 -1.68
N ILE A 462 -9.52 19.68 -2.25
CA ILE A 462 -9.43 18.41 -1.50
C ILE A 462 -8.09 18.29 -0.78
N HIS A 463 -6.98 18.68 -1.43
CA HIS A 463 -5.65 18.62 -0.84
C HIS A 463 -5.49 19.66 0.28
N LYS A 464 -5.97 20.90 0.09
CA LYS A 464 -5.95 21.94 1.14
C LYS A 464 -6.81 21.56 2.35
N ASP A 465 -8.01 21.05 2.13
CA ASP A 465 -8.91 20.60 3.21
C ASP A 465 -8.29 19.46 4.01
N THR A 466 -7.51 18.60 3.35
CA THR A 466 -6.80 17.49 4.01
C THR A 466 -5.64 18.00 4.86
N ILE A 467 -4.93 19.04 4.44
CA ILE A 467 -3.92 19.72 5.26
C ILE A 467 -4.60 20.33 6.50
N ALA A 468 -5.70 21.08 6.30
CA ALA A 468 -6.39 21.75 7.40
C ALA A 468 -6.88 20.80 8.50
N SER A 469 -7.23 19.56 8.15
CA SER A 469 -7.66 18.53 9.09
C SER A 469 -6.55 17.60 9.58
N SER A 470 -5.27 17.90 9.32
CA SER A 470 -4.13 16.99 9.61
C SER A 470 -4.33 15.57 9.04
N GLY A 471 -4.99 15.49 7.90
CA GLY A 471 -5.31 14.25 7.22
C GLY A 471 -4.14 13.71 6.40
N VAL A 472 -4.30 12.47 5.96
CA VAL A 472 -3.29 11.72 5.20
C VAL A 472 -3.86 11.34 3.84
N ILE A 473 -3.06 11.48 2.78
CA ILE A 473 -3.41 10.94 1.46
C ILE A 473 -2.68 9.63 1.23
N VAL A 474 -3.41 8.56 0.93
CA VAL A 474 -2.82 7.35 0.35
C VAL A 474 -2.81 7.52 -1.16
N ALA A 475 -1.64 7.45 -1.78
CA ALA A 475 -1.46 7.76 -3.19
C ALA A 475 -0.83 6.57 -3.95
N LEU A 476 -1.16 6.48 -5.23
CA LEU A 476 -0.43 5.62 -6.17
C LEU A 476 0.58 6.46 -6.96
N PRO A 477 1.78 5.94 -7.27
CA PRO A 477 2.73 6.61 -8.16
C PRO A 477 2.09 7.05 -9.46
N GLU A 478 1.26 6.17 -10.04
CA GLU A 478 0.55 6.41 -11.29
C GLU A 478 -0.31 7.68 -11.23
N HIS A 479 -1.01 7.94 -10.14
CA HIS A 479 -1.88 9.12 -10.01
C HIS A 479 -1.08 10.41 -9.84
N LEU A 480 -0.01 10.37 -9.04
CA LEU A 480 0.88 11.51 -8.84
C LEU A 480 1.56 11.90 -10.15
N MET A 481 2.09 10.91 -10.87
CA MET A 481 2.71 11.09 -12.18
C MET A 481 1.69 11.55 -13.21
N SER A 482 0.48 10.96 -13.23
CA SER A 482 -0.57 11.35 -14.18
C SER A 482 -0.94 12.83 -14.06
N PHE A 483 -1.15 13.34 -12.84
CA PHE A 483 -1.44 14.77 -12.67
C PHE A 483 -0.29 15.66 -13.16
N SER A 484 0.95 15.31 -12.81
CA SER A 484 2.13 16.06 -13.24
C SER A 484 2.32 16.04 -14.76
N LEU A 485 2.15 14.87 -15.39
CA LEU A 485 2.34 14.67 -16.83
C LEU A 485 1.21 15.31 -17.62
N SER A 486 -0.03 15.25 -17.16
CA SER A 486 -1.16 15.94 -17.78
C SER A 486 -0.90 17.43 -17.92
N GLY A 487 -0.38 18.11 -16.88
CA GLY A 487 -0.05 19.54 -16.97
C GLY A 487 0.96 19.87 -18.08
N VAL A 488 2.02 19.05 -18.22
CA VAL A 488 3.04 19.22 -19.27
C VAL A 488 2.50 18.84 -20.65
N GLN A 489 1.70 17.78 -20.75
CA GLN A 489 1.04 17.39 -21.99
C GLN A 489 0.10 18.50 -22.49
N ARG A 490 -0.74 19.07 -21.62
CA ARG A 490 -1.61 20.20 -21.99
C ARG A 490 -0.81 21.39 -22.53
N LEU A 491 0.38 21.65 -21.97
CA LEU A 491 1.28 22.69 -22.49
C LEU A 491 1.77 22.33 -23.90
N SER A 492 2.19 21.08 -24.12
CA SER A 492 2.62 20.58 -25.42
C SER A 492 1.51 20.58 -26.47
N ASP A 493 0.26 20.33 -26.06
CA ASP A 493 -0.94 20.34 -26.91
C ASP A 493 -1.46 21.78 -27.18
N ALA A 494 -0.68 22.82 -26.85
CA ALA A 494 -1.06 24.24 -26.92
C ALA A 494 -2.30 24.64 -26.10
N ARG A 495 -2.70 23.84 -25.11
CA ARG A 495 -3.80 24.15 -24.16
C ARG A 495 -3.29 24.92 -22.95
N ILE A 496 -2.84 26.15 -23.20
CA ILE A 496 -2.08 26.97 -22.24
C ILE A 496 -2.85 27.27 -20.95
N GLN A 497 -4.15 27.54 -21.03
CA GLN A 497 -4.97 27.89 -19.85
C GLN A 497 -5.06 26.74 -18.85
N GLU A 498 -5.42 25.53 -19.32
CA GLU A 498 -5.46 24.30 -18.52
C GLU A 498 -4.07 24.00 -17.93
N ALA A 499 -3.05 24.02 -18.79
CA ALA A 499 -1.67 23.72 -18.40
C ALA A 499 -1.17 24.65 -17.29
N THR A 500 -1.41 25.96 -17.42
CA THR A 500 -0.96 26.97 -16.46
C THR A 500 -1.53 26.70 -15.06
N GLN A 501 -2.82 26.36 -14.97
CA GLN A 501 -3.45 26.06 -13.68
C GLN A 501 -2.90 24.77 -13.08
N MET A 502 -2.79 23.70 -13.86
CA MET A 502 -2.26 22.42 -13.39
C MET A 502 -0.80 22.53 -12.93
N ILE A 503 0.05 23.24 -13.70
CA ILE A 503 1.45 23.47 -13.35
C ILE A 503 1.57 24.30 -12.07
N LYS A 504 0.72 25.31 -11.87
CA LYS A 504 0.66 26.07 -10.60
C LYS A 504 0.32 25.16 -9.42
N VAL A 505 -0.68 24.29 -9.55
CA VAL A 505 -1.06 23.33 -8.51
C VAL A 505 0.06 22.32 -8.26
N GLN A 506 0.71 21.82 -9.32
CA GLN A 506 1.84 20.89 -9.21
C GLN A 506 3.03 21.53 -8.48
N ASN A 507 3.35 22.79 -8.77
CA ASN A 507 4.42 23.53 -8.09
C ASN A 507 4.10 23.78 -6.62
N TRP A 508 2.84 24.06 -6.28
CA TRP A 508 2.38 24.12 -4.89
C TRP A 508 2.54 22.78 -4.18
N MET A 509 2.12 21.67 -4.81
CA MET A 509 2.27 20.32 -4.26
C MET A 509 3.74 19.95 -4.00
N ARG A 510 4.66 20.26 -4.93
CA ARG A 510 6.09 20.02 -4.74
C ARG A 510 6.69 20.70 -3.50
N ARG A 511 6.11 21.83 -3.07
CA ARG A 511 6.57 22.58 -1.89
C ARG A 511 5.91 22.10 -0.59
N ILE A 512 4.65 21.71 -0.65
CA ILE A 512 3.83 21.42 0.54
C ILE A 512 3.81 19.93 0.90
N CYS A 513 4.00 19.04 -0.07
CA CYS A 513 3.89 17.60 0.15
C CYS A 513 5.15 17.01 0.77
N ARG A 514 4.97 16.08 1.71
CA ARG A 514 5.99 15.16 2.23
C ARG A 514 5.56 13.74 1.87
N ASP A 515 6.39 13.04 1.12
CA ASP A 515 6.08 11.69 0.65
C ASP A 515 6.81 10.64 1.48
N VAL A 516 6.10 9.58 1.85
CA VAL A 516 6.69 8.36 2.44
C VAL A 516 6.27 7.20 1.55
N LEU A 517 7.26 6.47 1.03
CA LEU A 517 7.05 5.41 0.04
C LEU A 517 7.09 4.05 0.75
N ASP A 518 6.03 3.27 0.60
CA ASP A 518 6.05 1.85 0.93
C ASP A 518 6.54 1.04 -0.28
N GLU A 519 7.23 -0.07 -0.02
CA GLU A 519 7.87 -0.93 -1.04
C GLU A 519 8.59 -0.11 -2.13
N SER A 520 9.52 0.74 -1.69
CA SER A 520 10.19 1.73 -2.55
C SER A 520 10.92 1.12 -3.76
N ASP A 521 11.41 -0.11 -3.65
CA ASP A 521 12.01 -0.88 -4.73
C ASP A 521 11.01 -1.21 -5.85
N PHE A 522 9.75 -1.47 -5.50
CA PHE A 522 8.66 -1.64 -6.47
C PHE A 522 8.17 -0.29 -7.00
N THR A 523 7.91 0.65 -6.10
CA THR A 523 7.29 1.96 -6.37
C THR A 523 8.16 2.82 -7.29
N LEU A 524 9.49 2.78 -7.11
CA LEU A 524 10.47 3.53 -7.91
C LEU A 524 11.05 2.72 -9.09
N ALA A 525 10.55 1.50 -9.34
CA ALA A 525 11.04 0.69 -10.45
C ALA A 525 10.70 1.33 -11.80
N VAL A 526 11.60 1.23 -12.78
CA VAL A 526 11.40 1.80 -14.14
C VAL A 526 10.09 1.33 -14.80
N ARG A 527 9.59 0.14 -14.44
CA ARG A 527 8.30 -0.37 -14.92
C ARG A 527 7.08 0.44 -14.48
N THR A 528 7.18 1.28 -13.45
CA THR A 528 6.08 2.16 -12.99
C THR A 528 6.06 3.49 -13.75
N GLN A 529 7.00 3.72 -14.67
CA GLN A 529 7.04 4.92 -15.49
C GLN A 529 5.80 5.03 -16.38
N LEU A 530 5.20 6.23 -16.42
CA LEU A 530 4.12 6.57 -17.34
C LEU A 530 4.64 7.38 -18.53
N ILE A 531 4.12 7.06 -19.72
CA ILE A 531 4.44 7.74 -20.97
C ILE A 531 3.16 8.42 -21.47
N TYR A 532 3.23 9.74 -21.69
CA TYR A 532 2.10 10.56 -22.14
C TYR A 532 2.40 11.11 -23.54
N PRO A 533 2.22 10.30 -24.61
CA PRO A 533 2.45 10.75 -25.97
C PRO A 533 1.52 11.91 -26.32
N SER A 534 2.04 12.91 -27.03
CA SER A 534 1.33 14.12 -27.44
C SER A 534 1.58 14.38 -28.93
N GLY A 535 0.63 15.02 -29.62
CA GLY A 535 0.67 15.20 -31.08
C GLY A 535 0.07 14.03 -31.88
N SER A 536 0.20 14.10 -33.21
CA SER A 536 -0.22 13.04 -34.12
C SER A 536 0.75 11.86 -34.12
N GLN A 537 0.23 10.65 -34.26
CA GLN A 537 1.05 9.46 -34.46
C GLN A 537 1.88 9.59 -35.75
N THR A 538 3.19 9.40 -35.66
CA THR A 538 4.14 9.57 -36.78
C THR A 538 5.08 8.38 -36.83
N THR A 539 5.70 8.09 -37.96
CA THR A 539 6.68 7.00 -38.02
C THR A 539 7.87 7.29 -37.11
N VAL A 540 8.44 6.23 -36.53
CA VAL A 540 9.64 6.36 -35.70
C VAL A 540 10.76 7.06 -36.49
N ASP A 541 11.44 8.00 -35.82
CA ASP A 541 12.50 8.80 -36.43
C ASP A 541 13.65 7.92 -36.93
N GLY A 542 14.14 8.20 -38.14
CA GLY A 542 15.18 7.41 -38.79
C GLY A 542 14.70 6.11 -39.47
N HIS A 543 13.39 5.96 -39.71
CA HIS A 543 12.84 4.94 -40.60
C HIS A 543 13.49 4.99 -42.00
N PRO A 544 13.81 3.84 -42.65
CA PRO A 544 13.77 2.48 -42.11
C PRO A 544 15.08 2.10 -41.40
N HIS A 545 16.12 2.92 -41.56
CA HIS A 545 17.49 2.66 -41.11
C HIS A 545 17.62 2.33 -39.63
N ARG A 546 16.68 2.77 -38.79
CA ARG A 546 16.70 2.52 -37.36
C ARG A 546 16.61 1.03 -37.03
N TRP A 547 15.59 0.33 -37.52
CA TRP A 547 15.46 -1.11 -37.26
C TRP A 547 16.40 -1.95 -38.12
N GLU A 548 16.72 -1.53 -39.35
CA GLU A 548 17.73 -2.20 -40.18
C GLU A 548 19.10 -2.25 -39.49
N THR A 549 19.46 -1.17 -38.79
CA THR A 549 20.70 -1.11 -37.99
C THR A 549 20.64 -2.08 -36.80
N VAL A 550 19.49 -2.18 -36.13
CA VAL A 550 19.26 -3.13 -35.02
C VAL A 550 19.36 -4.57 -35.50
N GLU A 551 18.67 -4.93 -36.58
CA GLU A 551 18.70 -6.27 -37.19
C GLU A 551 20.12 -6.65 -37.61
N THR A 552 20.85 -5.73 -38.24
CA THR A 552 22.25 -5.95 -38.63
C THR A 552 23.15 -6.17 -37.42
N LEU A 553 22.99 -5.39 -36.35
CA LEU A 553 23.73 -5.60 -35.10
C LEU A 553 23.39 -6.94 -34.45
N LEU A 554 22.12 -7.35 -34.41
CA LEU A 554 21.72 -8.66 -33.88
C LEU A 554 22.33 -9.79 -34.71
N ARG A 555 22.40 -9.66 -36.04
CA ARG A 555 23.07 -10.63 -36.91
C ARG A 555 24.57 -10.75 -36.59
N MET A 556 25.25 -9.62 -36.36
CA MET A 556 26.65 -9.62 -35.91
C MET A 556 26.81 -10.28 -34.53
N VAL A 557 25.89 -9.99 -33.60
CA VAL A 557 25.86 -10.65 -32.28
C VAL A 557 25.77 -12.17 -32.45
N LYS A 558 24.85 -12.68 -33.28
CA LYS A 558 24.74 -14.11 -33.61
C LYS A 558 26.06 -14.69 -34.10
N GLY A 559 26.80 -13.96 -34.96
CA GLY A 559 28.10 -14.39 -35.47
C GLY A 559 29.22 -14.48 -34.41
N HIS A 560 29.18 -13.66 -33.37
CA HIS A 560 30.23 -13.61 -32.33
C HIS A 560 29.96 -14.45 -31.09
N ILE A 561 28.70 -14.78 -30.80
CA ILE A 561 28.30 -15.42 -29.53
C ILE A 561 29.05 -16.73 -29.25
N TRP A 562 29.21 -17.60 -30.26
CA TRP A 562 29.87 -18.89 -30.10
C TRP A 562 31.37 -18.77 -29.80
N ILE A 563 32.04 -17.83 -30.48
CA ILE A 563 33.45 -17.51 -30.23
C ILE A 563 33.61 -16.95 -28.80
N LEU A 564 32.68 -16.09 -28.37
CA LEU A 564 32.68 -15.55 -27.02
C LEU A 564 32.46 -16.62 -25.96
N GLN A 565 31.63 -17.63 -26.21
CA GLN A 565 31.45 -18.77 -25.31
C GLN A 565 32.73 -19.59 -25.15
N GLN A 566 33.47 -19.81 -26.24
CA GLN A 566 34.77 -20.50 -26.18
C GLN A 566 35.81 -19.70 -25.40
N MET A 567 35.84 -18.37 -25.59
CA MET A 567 36.80 -17.49 -24.90
C MET A 567 36.47 -17.24 -23.43
N PHE A 568 35.18 -17.19 -23.09
CA PHE A 568 34.69 -16.83 -21.76
C PHE A 568 33.71 -17.88 -21.19
N PRO A 569 34.10 -19.16 -21.06
CA PRO A 569 33.17 -20.26 -20.77
C PRO A 569 32.44 -20.16 -19.42
N LYS A 570 32.93 -19.32 -18.50
CA LYS A 570 32.30 -19.08 -17.19
C LYS A 570 31.46 -17.79 -17.13
N SER A 571 31.58 -16.91 -18.13
CA SER A 571 30.96 -15.59 -18.14
C SER A 571 29.78 -15.49 -19.11
N ILE A 572 29.58 -16.49 -19.98
CA ILE A 572 28.44 -16.59 -20.91
C ILE A 572 27.96 -18.04 -21.04
N GLU A 573 26.65 -18.23 -21.03
CA GLU A 573 26.00 -19.50 -21.35
C GLU A 573 25.13 -19.29 -22.59
N VAL A 574 25.34 -20.10 -23.62
CA VAL A 574 24.60 -20.04 -24.88
C VAL A 574 23.82 -21.33 -25.02
N VAL A 575 22.51 -21.19 -25.21
CA VAL A 575 21.60 -22.32 -25.38
C VAL A 575 21.16 -22.37 -26.84
N ASP A 576 21.57 -23.44 -27.51
CA ASP A 576 21.12 -23.72 -28.86
C ASP A 576 19.65 -24.15 -28.86
N ARG A 577 18.93 -23.80 -29.94
CA ARG A 577 17.59 -24.31 -30.18
C ARG A 577 17.69 -25.40 -31.24
N ALA A 578 17.59 -26.65 -30.79
CA ALA A 578 17.75 -27.90 -31.53
C ALA A 578 16.94 -28.09 -32.83
N SER A 579 16.13 -27.10 -33.27
CA SER A 579 15.28 -27.20 -34.47
C SER A 579 15.78 -26.41 -35.68
N ALA A 580 16.78 -25.51 -35.56
CA ALA A 580 17.40 -24.86 -36.70
C ALA A 580 18.74 -24.19 -36.34
N GLN A 581 19.85 -24.60 -36.96
CA GLN A 581 21.15 -23.90 -36.86
C GLN A 581 21.07 -22.42 -37.30
N SER A 582 20.07 -22.07 -38.10
CA SER A 582 19.81 -20.72 -38.59
C SER A 582 19.06 -19.85 -37.57
N ALA A 583 18.62 -20.40 -36.43
CA ALA A 583 17.93 -19.68 -35.37
C ALA A 583 18.85 -18.72 -34.60
N PHE A 584 18.26 -17.72 -33.96
CA PHE A 584 18.97 -16.87 -33.02
C PHE A 584 19.12 -17.60 -31.67
N PRO A 585 20.35 -17.77 -31.14
CA PRO A 585 20.56 -18.51 -29.89
C PRO A 585 20.08 -17.73 -28.67
N MET A 586 19.69 -18.43 -27.60
CA MET A 586 19.44 -17.78 -26.30
C MET A 586 20.77 -17.56 -25.58
N VAL A 587 20.98 -16.35 -25.06
CA VAL A 587 22.24 -15.95 -24.43
C VAL A 587 22.02 -15.50 -23.00
N PHE A 588 22.87 -15.99 -22.09
CA PHE A 588 22.90 -15.57 -20.70
C PHE A 588 24.28 -15.00 -20.36
N PHE A 589 24.35 -13.68 -20.21
CA PHE A 589 25.57 -12.99 -19.75
C PHE A 589 25.68 -13.07 -18.22
N LEU A 590 26.78 -13.63 -17.73
CA LEU A 590 27.06 -13.88 -16.31
C LEU A 590 28.17 -12.99 -15.74
N GLY A 591 28.98 -12.38 -16.62
CA GLY A 591 30.09 -11.49 -16.30
C GLY A 591 30.14 -10.27 -17.22
N LYS A 592 30.72 -9.17 -16.72
CA LYS A 592 30.85 -7.90 -17.45
C LYS A 592 31.99 -7.93 -18.48
N ASP A 593 33.00 -8.75 -18.25
CA ASP A 593 34.12 -9.03 -19.16
C ASP A 593 33.66 -9.43 -20.56
N VAL A 594 32.72 -10.38 -20.66
CA VAL A 594 32.19 -10.84 -21.96
C VAL A 594 31.26 -9.80 -22.61
N GLU A 595 30.54 -9.00 -21.81
CA GLU A 595 29.71 -7.90 -22.31
C GLU A 595 30.60 -6.86 -23.02
N ASP A 596 31.71 -6.49 -22.39
CA ASP A 596 32.66 -5.52 -22.92
C ASP A 596 33.38 -6.08 -24.16
N ALA A 597 33.76 -7.38 -24.14
CA ALA A 597 34.36 -8.06 -25.29
C ALA A 597 33.43 -8.10 -26.51
N LEU A 598 32.12 -8.34 -26.31
CA LEU A 598 31.13 -8.30 -27.39
C LEU A 598 31.06 -6.91 -28.01
N ILE A 599 30.90 -5.86 -27.21
CA ILE A 599 30.82 -4.48 -27.71
C ILE A 599 32.09 -4.10 -28.48
N LEU A 600 33.28 -4.45 -27.97
CA LEU A 600 34.55 -4.17 -28.64
C LEU A 600 34.64 -4.85 -30.02
N ARG A 601 34.17 -6.09 -30.15
CA ARG A 601 34.13 -6.81 -31.44
C ARG A 601 33.16 -6.14 -32.42
N LEU A 602 31.95 -5.80 -31.97
CA LEU A 602 30.96 -5.13 -32.81
C LEU A 602 31.48 -3.78 -33.34
N VAL A 603 32.08 -2.96 -32.46
CA VAL A 603 32.72 -1.69 -32.87
C VAL A 603 33.85 -1.95 -33.86
N GLY A 604 34.68 -2.97 -33.62
CA GLY A 604 35.77 -3.35 -34.50
C GLY A 604 35.31 -3.65 -35.93
N ASP A 605 34.27 -4.45 -36.08
CA ASP A 605 33.74 -4.87 -37.39
C ASP A 605 33.09 -3.72 -38.15
N ILE A 606 32.37 -2.84 -37.44
CA ILE A 606 31.79 -1.61 -38.02
C ILE A 606 32.91 -0.73 -38.60
N ILE A 607 33.97 -0.51 -37.83
CA ILE A 607 35.09 0.36 -38.24
C ILE A 607 35.93 -0.26 -39.37
N LYS A 608 36.05 -1.60 -39.42
CA LYS A 608 36.69 -2.32 -40.53
C LYS A 608 35.83 -2.36 -41.80
N GLY A 609 34.58 -1.92 -41.74
CA GLY A 609 33.66 -1.94 -42.88
C GLY A 609 33.26 -3.35 -43.28
N GLN A 610 33.03 -4.22 -42.29
CA GLN A 610 32.50 -5.57 -42.48
C GLN A 610 30.96 -5.60 -42.40
N THR A 611 30.33 -4.43 -42.34
CA THR A 611 28.89 -4.27 -42.13
C THR A 611 28.31 -3.29 -43.15
N SER A 612 27.05 -3.45 -43.52
CA SER A 612 26.28 -2.51 -44.34
C SER A 612 25.75 -1.28 -43.57
N ILE A 613 25.99 -1.20 -42.24
CA ILE A 613 25.45 -0.13 -41.40
C ILE A 613 26.03 1.23 -41.82
N LEU A 614 27.35 1.31 -41.96
CA LEU A 614 28.06 2.52 -42.38
C LEU A 614 29.09 2.17 -43.47
N PRO A 615 29.24 3.00 -44.53
CA PRO A 615 30.25 2.81 -45.56
C PRO A 615 31.63 3.23 -45.04
N THR A 616 32.13 2.60 -43.97
CA THR A 616 33.35 3.04 -43.28
C THR A 616 34.60 2.91 -44.15
N ARG A 617 34.57 2.07 -45.18
CA ARG A 617 35.65 1.93 -46.17
C ARG A 617 35.90 3.21 -46.97
N GLU A 618 34.89 4.07 -47.12
CA GLU A 618 34.99 5.33 -47.86
C GLU A 618 35.56 6.48 -47.01
N TYR A 619 35.65 6.31 -45.69
CA TYR A 619 36.18 7.35 -44.79
C TYR A 619 37.68 7.24 -44.57
N THR A 620 38.33 8.39 -44.29
CA THR A 620 39.75 8.45 -43.97
C THR A 620 40.06 7.75 -42.63
N ASN A 621 41.33 7.41 -42.39
CA ASN A 621 41.72 6.81 -41.11
C ASN A 621 41.43 7.72 -39.90
N SER A 622 41.55 9.05 -40.08
CA SER A 622 41.20 10.04 -39.06
C SER A 622 39.71 10.02 -38.74
N ASP A 623 38.87 9.97 -39.78
CA ASP A 623 37.41 9.91 -39.64
C ASP A 623 36.97 8.61 -38.98
N ARG A 624 37.56 7.47 -39.37
CA ARG A 624 37.30 6.16 -38.74
C ARG A 624 37.64 6.16 -37.25
N LEU A 625 38.75 6.79 -36.86
CA LEU A 625 39.12 6.94 -35.45
C LEU A 625 38.13 7.84 -34.70
N THR A 626 37.67 8.91 -35.34
CA THR A 626 36.66 9.82 -34.78
C THR A 626 35.33 9.09 -34.56
N ILE A 627 34.86 8.32 -35.55
CA ILE A 627 33.66 7.47 -35.45
C ILE A 627 33.85 6.43 -34.34
N LYS A 628 35.00 5.73 -34.32
CA LYS A 628 35.30 4.71 -33.30
C LYS A 628 35.16 5.27 -31.89
N LYS A 629 35.85 6.37 -31.60
CA LYS A 629 35.76 7.04 -30.29
C LYS A 629 34.32 7.41 -29.95
N PHE A 630 33.59 7.97 -30.92
CA PHE A 630 32.20 8.36 -30.73
C PHE A 630 31.25 7.19 -30.44
N ILE A 631 31.47 5.99 -30.97
CA ILE A 631 30.60 4.82 -30.72
C ILE A 631 31.12 3.86 -29.65
N SER A 632 32.29 4.13 -29.05
CA SER A 632 32.86 3.29 -27.98
C SER A 632 33.03 3.99 -26.63
N GLU A 633 33.22 5.31 -26.60
CA GLU A 633 33.53 6.04 -25.37
C GLU A 633 32.28 6.64 -24.70
N VAL A 634 32.13 6.44 -23.39
CA VAL A 634 31.00 7.00 -22.60
C VAL A 634 31.04 8.52 -22.60
N ARG A 635 32.22 9.11 -22.35
CA ARG A 635 32.44 10.56 -22.40
C ARG A 635 33.24 10.89 -23.64
N VAL A 636 32.69 11.72 -24.51
CA VAL A 636 33.32 12.14 -25.76
C VAL A 636 33.78 13.58 -25.64
N GLN A 637 35.00 13.87 -26.08
CA GLN A 637 35.52 15.23 -26.12
C GLN A 637 34.73 16.10 -27.11
N PRO A 638 34.53 17.41 -26.85
CA PRO A 638 33.80 18.30 -27.75
C PRO A 638 34.33 18.26 -29.19
N ALA A 639 35.64 18.21 -29.38
CA ALA A 639 36.27 18.12 -30.71
C ALA A 639 35.84 16.88 -31.52
N VAL A 640 35.63 15.73 -30.86
CA VAL A 640 35.15 14.51 -31.53
C VAL A 640 33.68 14.65 -31.90
N ALA A 641 32.85 15.24 -31.04
CA ALA A 641 31.44 15.50 -31.34
C ALA A 641 31.27 16.49 -32.49
N GLU A 642 32.05 17.57 -32.52
CA GLU A 642 32.10 18.52 -33.63
C GLU A 642 32.63 17.86 -34.91
N GLY A 643 33.64 16.99 -34.80
CA GLY A 643 34.15 16.20 -35.92
C GLY A 643 33.05 15.32 -36.56
N ILE A 644 32.25 14.64 -35.75
CA ILE A 644 31.09 13.86 -36.23
C ILE A 644 30.03 14.76 -36.86
N GLN A 645 29.74 15.92 -36.27
CA GLN A 645 28.78 16.86 -36.87
C GLN A 645 29.24 17.37 -38.24
N LYS A 646 30.54 17.70 -38.39
CA LYS A 646 31.13 18.13 -39.66
C LYS A 646 31.15 16.99 -40.69
N LEU A 647 31.56 15.79 -40.29
CA LEU A 647 31.68 14.63 -41.17
C LEU A 647 30.34 14.21 -41.79
N PHE A 648 29.23 14.39 -41.05
CA PHE A 648 27.89 14.01 -41.50
C PHE A 648 26.94 15.19 -41.71
N ALA A 649 27.46 16.40 -41.95
CA ALA A 649 26.64 17.60 -42.19
C ALA A 649 25.65 17.38 -43.34
N ASP A 650 26.12 16.84 -44.47
CA ASP A 650 25.34 16.61 -45.68
C ASP A 650 24.81 15.17 -45.81
N LYS A 651 24.98 14.34 -44.77
CA LYS A 651 24.64 12.90 -44.78
C LYS A 651 23.70 12.54 -43.62
N PRO A 652 22.43 12.95 -43.65
CA PRO A 652 21.51 12.82 -42.51
C PRO A 652 21.26 11.36 -42.11
N ALA A 653 21.14 10.44 -43.07
CA ALA A 653 20.95 9.02 -42.78
C ALA A 653 22.17 8.40 -42.07
N ALA A 654 23.39 8.70 -42.53
CA ALA A 654 24.62 8.23 -41.89
C ALA A 654 24.80 8.82 -40.49
N LYS A 655 24.46 10.11 -40.32
CA LYS A 655 24.41 10.77 -39.00
C LYS A 655 23.49 10.00 -38.06
N GLN A 656 22.24 9.76 -38.44
CA GLN A 656 21.27 9.03 -37.61
C GLN A 656 21.79 7.65 -37.21
N LYS A 657 22.36 6.89 -38.16
CA LYS A 657 22.96 5.57 -37.87
C LYS A 657 24.10 5.65 -36.85
N VAL A 658 25.00 6.64 -36.94
CA VAL A 658 26.11 6.81 -35.98
C VAL A 658 25.60 7.14 -34.58
N TYR A 659 24.61 8.02 -34.46
CA TYR A 659 24.00 8.35 -33.17
C TYR A 659 23.22 7.16 -32.58
N LEU A 660 22.53 6.38 -33.42
CA LEU A 660 21.86 5.16 -33.02
C LEU A 660 22.86 4.11 -32.52
N LEU A 661 23.97 3.88 -33.24
CA LEU A 661 25.05 2.99 -32.81
C LEU A 661 25.59 3.40 -31.44
N ARG A 662 25.79 4.71 -31.20
CA ARG A 662 26.19 5.22 -29.89
C ARG A 662 25.16 4.87 -28.81
N GLY A 663 23.86 5.06 -29.08
CA GLY A 663 22.78 4.64 -28.18
C GLY A 663 22.81 3.15 -27.85
N LEU A 664 22.87 2.31 -28.89
CA LEU A 664 22.82 0.85 -28.78
C LEU A 664 24.04 0.27 -28.06
N LEU A 665 25.24 0.77 -28.37
CA LEU A 665 26.52 0.22 -27.91
C LEU A 665 27.02 0.90 -26.63
N VAL A 666 27.16 2.23 -26.62
CA VAL A 666 27.76 2.96 -25.49
C VAL A 666 26.82 3.00 -24.29
N HIS A 667 25.53 3.27 -24.53
CA HIS A 667 24.51 3.27 -23.48
C HIS A 667 23.94 1.87 -23.20
N ARG A 668 24.55 0.83 -23.78
CA ARG A 668 24.28 -0.60 -23.52
C ARG A 668 22.83 -1.02 -23.73
N ILE A 669 22.07 -0.33 -24.58
CA ILE A 669 20.67 -0.70 -24.88
C ILE A 669 20.62 -2.10 -25.53
N LEU A 670 21.58 -2.43 -26.39
CA LEU A 670 21.69 -3.76 -27.00
C LEU A 670 21.88 -4.85 -25.93
N LEU A 671 22.84 -4.66 -25.01
CA LEU A 671 23.10 -5.59 -23.91
C LEU A 671 21.92 -5.70 -22.95
N LEU A 672 21.26 -4.59 -22.65
CA LEU A 672 20.03 -4.58 -21.85
C LEU A 672 18.99 -5.50 -22.48
N ALA A 673 18.76 -5.39 -23.80
CA ALA A 673 17.77 -6.20 -24.48
C ALA A 673 18.13 -7.70 -24.48
N LEU A 674 19.39 -8.03 -24.78
CA LEU A 674 19.88 -9.42 -24.79
C LEU A 674 19.83 -10.08 -23.40
N LYS A 675 19.97 -9.31 -22.32
CA LYS A 675 19.91 -9.82 -20.94
C LYS A 675 18.49 -10.04 -20.42
N LYS A 676 17.46 -9.51 -21.09
CA LYS A 676 16.07 -9.64 -20.66
C LYS A 676 15.50 -10.99 -21.09
N ARG A 677 14.66 -11.58 -20.25
CA ARG A 677 14.07 -12.90 -20.47
C ARG A 677 12.81 -12.78 -21.33
N TRP A 678 12.89 -13.31 -22.55
CA TRP A 678 11.74 -13.46 -23.43
C TRP A 678 10.66 -14.35 -22.80
N ASN A 679 9.39 -14.03 -23.06
CA ASN A 679 8.20 -14.68 -22.52
C ASN A 679 8.07 -14.63 -20.98
N VAL A 680 8.89 -13.81 -20.31
CA VAL A 680 8.84 -13.55 -18.86
C VAL A 680 8.81 -12.06 -18.58
N GLN A 681 9.67 -11.29 -19.25
CA GLN A 681 9.78 -9.83 -19.08
C GLN A 681 9.24 -9.06 -20.28
N TYR A 682 9.26 -9.67 -21.47
CA TYR A 682 8.72 -9.10 -22.70
C TYR A 682 8.30 -10.20 -23.68
N GLY A 683 7.49 -9.84 -24.68
CA GLY A 683 7.04 -10.72 -25.75
C GLY A 683 5.93 -10.09 -26.58
N LEU A 684 5.34 -10.83 -27.51
CA LEU A 684 4.21 -10.37 -28.32
C LEU A 684 2.88 -10.59 -27.60
N HIS A 685 1.95 -9.65 -27.72
CA HIS A 685 0.60 -9.80 -27.20
C HIS A 685 -0.35 -10.32 -28.29
N PRO A 686 -1.10 -11.42 -28.08
CA PRO A 686 -1.93 -12.03 -29.12
C PRO A 686 -3.04 -11.12 -29.68
N GLY A 687 -3.61 -10.27 -28.83
CA GLY A 687 -4.68 -9.33 -29.20
C GLY A 687 -4.24 -7.89 -29.53
N ARG A 688 -2.94 -7.62 -29.70
CA ARG A 688 -2.43 -6.27 -30.05
C ARG A 688 -1.63 -6.31 -31.34
N ASP A 689 -1.29 -5.12 -31.83
CA ASP A 689 -0.30 -4.93 -32.87
C ASP A 689 0.98 -5.73 -32.59
N SER A 690 1.65 -6.17 -33.66
CA SER A 690 2.80 -7.08 -33.61
C SER A 690 4.10 -6.41 -33.12
N ILE A 691 4.03 -5.65 -32.03
CA ILE A 691 5.14 -5.00 -31.34
C ILE A 691 5.27 -5.63 -29.94
N ALA A 692 6.50 -5.82 -29.48
CA ALA A 692 6.74 -6.42 -28.18
C ALA A 692 6.30 -5.51 -27.02
N VAL A 693 5.62 -6.12 -26.05
CA VAL A 693 5.12 -5.47 -24.83
C VAL A 693 5.80 -6.05 -23.58
N PRO A 694 5.82 -5.31 -22.47
CA PRO A 694 6.23 -5.86 -21.17
C PRO A 694 5.30 -6.96 -20.68
N TYR A 695 5.83 -7.91 -19.91
CA TYR A 695 5.06 -9.02 -19.31
C TYR A 695 4.92 -8.83 -17.80
N HIS A 696 3.74 -9.17 -17.26
CA HIS A 696 3.49 -9.17 -15.82
C HIS A 696 4.06 -10.43 -15.15
N ALA A 697 3.98 -11.55 -15.86
CA ALA A 697 4.47 -12.85 -15.43
C ALA A 697 4.83 -13.69 -16.67
N LYS A 698 5.36 -14.89 -16.45
CA LYS A 698 5.66 -15.83 -17.54
C LYS A 698 4.41 -16.09 -18.38
N GLY A 699 4.48 -15.79 -19.68
CA GLY A 699 3.35 -15.98 -20.61
C GLY A 699 2.21 -14.97 -20.48
N VAL A 700 2.31 -13.98 -19.59
CA VAL A 700 1.23 -13.01 -19.35
C VAL A 700 1.68 -11.62 -19.84
N PRO A 701 1.36 -11.25 -21.10
CA PRO A 701 1.67 -9.93 -21.63
C PRO A 701 0.83 -8.85 -20.93
N SER A 702 1.32 -7.62 -20.91
CA SER A 702 0.56 -6.48 -20.43
C SER A 702 -0.41 -5.95 -21.49
N ASP A 703 -1.67 -5.74 -21.10
CA ASP A 703 -2.71 -5.26 -22.00
C ASP A 703 -2.44 -3.83 -22.51
N GLN A 704 -1.84 -2.98 -21.68
CA GLN A 704 -1.70 -1.54 -21.94
C GLN A 704 -0.27 -1.02 -21.91
N ALA A 705 0.68 -1.74 -21.30
CA ALA A 705 2.05 -1.24 -21.20
C ALA A 705 2.77 -1.32 -22.55
N GLU A 706 3.68 -0.37 -22.76
CA GLU A 706 4.58 -0.28 -23.91
C GLU A 706 5.99 0.05 -23.43
N SER A 707 6.99 -0.25 -24.25
CA SER A 707 8.37 0.12 -23.93
C SER A 707 8.58 1.61 -24.21
N GLY A 708 8.97 2.38 -23.18
CA GLY A 708 9.12 3.83 -23.34
C GLY A 708 10.30 4.31 -24.18
N HIS A 709 11.21 3.41 -24.55
CA HIS A 709 12.32 3.72 -25.45
C HIS A 709 12.11 2.98 -26.78
N PRO A 710 12.10 3.66 -27.94
CA PRO A 710 11.80 3.04 -29.23
C PRO A 710 12.78 1.92 -29.58
N ASP A 711 14.08 2.14 -29.33
CA ASP A 711 15.10 1.11 -29.61
C ASP A 711 14.92 -0.17 -28.79
N VAL A 712 14.41 -0.06 -27.55
CA VAL A 712 14.08 -1.22 -26.72
C VAL A 712 12.87 -1.95 -27.29
N ALA A 713 11.85 -1.23 -27.74
CA ALA A 713 10.67 -1.80 -28.40
C ALA A 713 11.06 -2.56 -29.67
N ILE A 714 11.91 -1.97 -30.52
CA ILE A 714 12.41 -2.58 -31.75
C ILE A 714 13.21 -3.85 -31.43
N LEU A 715 14.21 -3.75 -30.54
CA LEU A 715 15.03 -4.90 -30.13
C LEU A 715 14.18 -6.05 -29.56
N PHE A 716 13.24 -5.74 -28.66
CA PHE A 716 12.35 -6.75 -28.11
C PHE A 716 11.42 -7.34 -29.16
N THR A 717 10.99 -6.56 -30.14
CA THR A 717 10.17 -7.06 -31.26
C THR A 717 10.97 -8.04 -32.10
N CYS A 718 12.18 -7.66 -32.56
CA CYS A 718 13.09 -8.55 -33.29
C CYS A 718 13.34 -9.84 -32.50
N LEU A 719 13.78 -9.73 -31.25
CA LEU A 719 14.04 -10.90 -30.40
C LEU A 719 12.80 -11.76 -30.17
N SER A 720 11.62 -11.16 -30.00
CA SER A 720 10.37 -11.91 -29.83
C SER A 720 10.02 -12.75 -31.04
N PHE A 721 10.25 -12.23 -32.26
CA PHE A 721 10.05 -12.99 -33.48
C PHE A 721 11.18 -13.99 -33.75
N TYR A 722 12.44 -13.67 -33.44
CA TYR A 722 13.54 -14.64 -33.54
C TYR A 722 13.33 -15.84 -32.60
N PHE A 723 12.76 -15.61 -31.42
CA PHE A 723 12.46 -16.66 -30.45
C PHE A 723 11.09 -17.32 -30.66
N GLY A 724 10.08 -16.61 -31.14
CA GLY A 724 8.76 -17.15 -31.42
C GLY A 724 8.70 -17.91 -32.74
N GLY A 725 9.48 -17.47 -33.73
CA GLY A 725 9.35 -17.85 -35.14
C GLY A 725 8.12 -17.23 -35.79
N LEU A 726 8.03 -17.33 -37.11
CA LEU A 726 6.83 -16.95 -37.85
C LEU A 726 5.73 -18.01 -37.70
N SER A 727 4.47 -17.59 -37.66
CA SER A 727 3.34 -18.51 -37.85
C SER A 727 3.24 -18.95 -39.32
N LEU A 728 2.52 -20.04 -39.56
CA LEU A 728 2.26 -20.53 -40.93
C LEU A 728 1.59 -19.45 -41.79
N SER A 729 0.63 -18.72 -41.22
CA SER A 729 -0.07 -17.61 -41.89
C SER A 729 0.85 -16.43 -42.21
N GLN A 730 1.76 -16.08 -41.29
CA GLN A 730 2.76 -15.03 -41.51
C GLN A 730 3.74 -15.43 -42.62
N LEU A 731 4.18 -16.68 -42.65
CA LEU A 731 5.05 -17.18 -43.71
C LEU A 731 4.35 -17.15 -45.08
N ARG A 732 3.09 -17.60 -45.16
CA ARG A 732 2.29 -17.50 -46.38
C ARG A 732 2.25 -16.07 -46.90
N GLN A 733 1.89 -15.12 -46.03
CA GLN A 733 1.85 -13.70 -46.36
C GLN A 733 3.21 -13.19 -46.88
N THR A 734 4.30 -13.67 -46.30
CA THR A 734 5.66 -13.31 -46.70
C THR A 734 5.97 -13.84 -48.09
N LEU A 735 5.68 -15.11 -48.38
CA LEU A 735 5.86 -15.72 -49.70
C LEU A 735 4.99 -15.06 -50.77
N GLU A 736 3.73 -14.75 -50.47
CA GLU A 736 2.84 -14.01 -51.38
C GLU A 736 3.38 -12.62 -51.73
N ASN A 737 4.17 -12.00 -50.86
CA ASN A 737 4.84 -10.73 -51.16
C ASN A 737 6.11 -10.90 -51.97
N VAL A 738 6.87 -11.98 -51.77
CA VAL A 738 8.00 -12.33 -52.64
C VAL A 738 7.54 -12.59 -54.07
N VAL A 739 6.40 -13.29 -54.27
CA VAL A 739 5.80 -13.48 -55.61
C VAL A 739 5.54 -12.15 -56.33
N LYS A 740 5.24 -11.09 -55.58
CA LYS A 740 4.94 -9.75 -56.13
C LYS A 740 6.18 -8.86 -56.25
N SER A 741 7.36 -9.33 -55.85
CA SER A 741 8.60 -8.56 -55.90
C SER A 741 9.21 -8.58 -57.30
N ASP A 742 10.09 -7.61 -57.58
CA ASP A 742 10.74 -7.48 -58.89
C ASP A 742 11.67 -8.67 -59.22
N ASP A 743 12.25 -9.30 -58.20
CA ASP A 743 13.11 -10.47 -58.33
C ASP A 743 12.82 -11.53 -57.23
N PRO A 744 11.78 -12.35 -57.42
CA PRO A 744 11.37 -13.35 -56.45
C PRO A 744 12.43 -14.44 -56.20
N SER A 745 13.17 -14.84 -57.25
CA SER A 745 14.20 -15.87 -57.16
C SER A 745 15.34 -15.45 -56.25
N SER A 746 15.89 -14.24 -56.44
CA SER A 746 16.99 -13.73 -55.61
C SER A 746 16.59 -13.44 -54.16
N GLU A 747 15.33 -13.08 -53.90
CA GLU A 747 14.81 -12.93 -52.53
C GLU A 747 14.68 -14.30 -51.85
N TYR A 748 14.16 -15.32 -52.54
CA TYR A 748 14.02 -16.67 -52.00
C TYR A 748 15.37 -17.35 -51.78
N ASP A 749 16.33 -17.19 -52.70
CA ASP A 749 17.70 -17.72 -52.54
C ASP A 749 18.37 -17.18 -51.27
N ARG A 750 18.15 -15.90 -50.93
CA ARG A 750 18.63 -15.31 -49.68
C ARG A 750 18.03 -15.96 -48.43
N TRP A 751 16.80 -16.47 -48.52
CA TRP A 751 16.13 -17.14 -47.41
C TRP A 751 16.65 -18.55 -47.17
N THR A 752 17.04 -19.24 -48.25
CA THR A 752 17.44 -20.65 -48.23
C THR A 752 18.95 -20.85 -48.12
N GLN A 753 19.76 -19.80 -48.30
CA GLN A 753 21.24 -19.83 -48.23
C GLN A 753 21.77 -20.45 -46.92
N ASP A 754 21.16 -20.13 -45.78
CA ASP A 754 21.56 -20.62 -44.46
C ASP A 754 20.76 -21.87 -44.00
N ALA A 755 19.84 -22.39 -44.84
CA ALA A 755 18.96 -23.50 -44.50
C ALA A 755 19.55 -24.84 -44.96
N GLN A 756 20.56 -25.35 -44.25
CA GLN A 756 21.28 -26.57 -44.65
C GLN A 756 20.39 -27.81 -44.80
N TYR A 757 19.34 -27.92 -43.99
CA TYR A 757 18.42 -29.06 -43.99
C TYR A 757 17.22 -28.91 -44.92
N LEU A 758 17.14 -27.82 -45.70
CA LEU A 758 16.07 -27.65 -46.68
C LEU A 758 16.31 -28.60 -47.88
N PRO A 759 15.32 -29.45 -48.24
CA PRO A 759 15.41 -30.35 -49.39
C PRO A 759 15.78 -29.61 -50.67
N SER A 760 16.61 -30.21 -51.52
CA SER A 760 17.09 -29.59 -52.77
C SER A 760 15.95 -29.16 -53.69
N SER A 761 14.84 -29.90 -53.71
CA SER A 761 13.62 -29.58 -54.46
C SER A 761 12.91 -28.30 -54.00
N LEU A 762 13.11 -27.88 -52.74
CA LEU A 762 12.52 -26.67 -52.16
C LEU A 762 13.49 -25.48 -52.17
N ARG A 763 14.69 -25.63 -52.74
CA ARG A 763 15.65 -24.52 -52.89
C ARG A 763 15.38 -23.67 -54.13
N GLU A 764 14.83 -24.28 -55.18
CA GLU A 764 14.54 -23.57 -56.43
C GLU A 764 13.18 -22.87 -56.35
N TRP A 765 13.18 -21.55 -56.57
CA TRP A 765 11.95 -20.75 -56.56
C TRP A 765 10.89 -21.23 -57.56
N SER A 766 11.31 -21.76 -58.71
CA SER A 766 10.43 -22.27 -59.77
C SER A 766 9.48 -23.38 -59.32
N VAL A 767 9.83 -24.11 -58.26
CA VAL A 767 9.07 -25.26 -57.73
C VAL A 767 8.14 -24.84 -56.58
N ILE A 768 8.24 -23.60 -56.10
CA ILE A 768 7.49 -23.12 -54.93
C ILE A 768 6.08 -22.68 -55.33
N ASN A 769 5.09 -23.40 -54.80
CA ASN A 769 3.67 -23.09 -54.91
C ASN A 769 3.12 -22.64 -53.56
N VAL A 770 2.90 -21.33 -53.41
CA VAL A 770 2.40 -20.72 -52.16
C VAL A 770 0.98 -21.19 -51.78
N ARG A 771 0.23 -21.78 -52.74
CA ARG A 771 -1.12 -22.31 -52.51
C ARG A 771 -1.14 -23.78 -52.05
N ASP A 772 -0.01 -24.47 -52.10
CA ASP A 772 0.12 -25.83 -51.61
C ASP A 772 0.37 -25.80 -50.10
N ASP A 773 -0.64 -26.19 -49.32
CA ASP A 773 -0.58 -26.21 -47.85
C ASP A 773 0.48 -27.18 -47.30
N ILE A 774 0.73 -28.29 -48.00
CA ILE A 774 1.70 -29.32 -47.58
C ILE A 774 3.11 -28.78 -47.81
N GLN A 775 3.37 -28.24 -49.00
CA GLN A 775 4.66 -27.64 -49.33
C GLN A 775 4.95 -26.44 -48.41
N LEU A 776 3.95 -25.61 -48.13
CA LEU A 776 4.10 -24.49 -47.20
C LEU A 776 4.44 -24.95 -45.78
N LEU A 777 3.79 -26.01 -45.29
CA LEU A 777 4.07 -26.57 -43.96
C LEU A 777 5.50 -27.12 -43.88
N GLU A 778 5.97 -27.77 -44.94
CA GLU A 778 7.34 -28.28 -45.05
C GLU A 778 8.36 -27.12 -45.02
N ILE A 779 8.20 -26.12 -45.89
CA ILE A 779 9.05 -24.91 -45.92
C ILE A 779 9.03 -24.24 -44.54
N TRP A 780 7.85 -24.10 -43.93
CA TRP A 780 7.69 -23.50 -42.60
C TRP A 780 8.51 -24.22 -41.53
N GLY A 781 8.53 -25.55 -41.55
CA GLY A 781 9.34 -26.36 -40.62
C GLY A 781 10.83 -25.99 -40.63
N HIS A 782 11.35 -25.61 -41.80
CA HIS A 782 12.77 -25.30 -42.00
C HIS A 782 13.11 -23.81 -41.81
N VAL A 783 12.23 -22.89 -42.23
CA VAL A 783 12.61 -21.46 -42.35
C VAL A 783 12.01 -20.56 -41.26
N ARG A 784 11.05 -21.04 -40.45
CA ARG A 784 10.31 -20.20 -39.49
C ARG A 784 11.17 -19.49 -38.44
N TYR A 785 12.36 -20.01 -38.14
CA TYR A 785 13.32 -19.41 -37.21
C TYR A 785 14.51 -18.74 -37.90
N THR A 786 14.56 -18.75 -39.23
CA THR A 786 15.65 -18.15 -39.99
C THR A 786 15.58 -16.62 -39.86
N VAL A 787 16.62 -16.03 -39.28
CA VAL A 787 16.70 -14.58 -39.01
C VAL A 787 16.41 -13.74 -40.25
N VAL A 788 16.93 -14.12 -41.41
CA VAL A 788 16.73 -13.40 -42.69
C VAL A 788 15.25 -13.35 -43.09
N VAL A 789 14.52 -14.48 -42.95
CA VAL A 789 13.09 -14.56 -43.27
C VAL A 789 12.26 -13.75 -42.28
N VAL A 790 12.63 -13.80 -41.00
CA VAL A 790 11.98 -13.00 -39.96
C VAL A 790 12.20 -11.51 -40.21
N ASP A 791 13.44 -11.09 -40.50
CA ASP A 791 13.78 -9.70 -40.81
C ASP A 791 12.98 -9.20 -42.02
N TYR A 792 12.82 -10.01 -43.07
CA TYR A 792 11.98 -9.67 -44.22
C TYR A 792 10.53 -9.41 -43.79
N PHE A 793 9.94 -10.31 -43.01
CA PHE A 793 8.57 -10.15 -42.51
C PHE A 793 8.42 -8.88 -41.66
N LEU A 794 9.37 -8.63 -40.75
CA LEU A 794 9.38 -7.45 -39.90
C LEU A 794 9.43 -6.15 -40.71
N ASN A 795 10.31 -6.09 -41.70
CA ASN A 795 10.53 -4.92 -42.55
C ASN A 795 9.36 -4.61 -43.50
N LYS A 796 8.57 -5.61 -43.91
CA LYS A 796 7.45 -5.41 -44.84
C LYS A 796 6.10 -5.24 -44.15
N PHE A 797 5.85 -5.96 -43.06
CA PHE A 797 4.51 -6.05 -42.47
C PHE A 797 4.39 -5.52 -41.05
N VAL A 798 5.49 -5.50 -40.28
CA VAL A 798 5.44 -5.13 -38.86
C VAL A 798 5.86 -3.68 -38.65
N PHE A 799 7.12 -3.35 -38.87
CA PHE A 799 7.65 -2.03 -38.50
C PHE A 799 7.01 -0.88 -39.29
N PRO A 800 6.82 -0.93 -40.62
CA PRO A 800 6.19 0.19 -41.34
C PRO A 800 4.76 0.48 -40.87
N LYS A 801 4.05 -0.56 -40.42
CA LYS A 801 2.65 -0.45 -39.98
C LYS A 801 2.53 -0.02 -38.52
N HIS A 802 3.38 -0.58 -37.65
CA HIS A 802 3.17 -0.56 -36.20
C HIS A 802 4.28 0.17 -35.41
N ALA A 803 5.46 0.45 -35.98
CA ALA A 803 6.48 1.26 -35.32
C ALA A 803 6.22 2.76 -35.55
N LYS A 804 5.32 3.32 -34.76
CA LYS A 804 4.86 4.72 -34.84
C LYS A 804 4.65 5.35 -33.46
#